data_AF-A0A2E2B4B7-F1
#
_entry.id   AF-A0A2E2B4B7-F1
#
_cell.length_a   1.000
_cell.length_b   1.000
_cell.length_c   1.000
_cell.angle_alpha   90.00
_cell.angle_beta   90.00
_cell.angle_gamma   90.00
#
_symmetry.space_group_name_H-M   'P 1'
#
loop_
_entity.id
_entity.type
_entity.pdbx_description
1 polymer ?
#
loop_
_entity_poly.entity_id
_entity_poly.type
_entity_poly.pdbx_seq_one_letter_code
_entity_poly.pdbx_strand_id
1 'polypeptide(L)'
;MKRLFRLARREKSRRRHHPVFVQNLEPRQLLSAVMWEGGVSGAWSTATNWENDTLPASGDIATFDGNATNTAITLSNNVTISQLNFVSGASAYTLSSKRFDINSVVVDSGVTEDQTVNTLLKNNGSFSVTNNGSADLLLGSFSNTGGDQSATYTHTINAAGDVTYRSAVTTGGRTFQVVKNGDGTLTYQSTFDFNIGHLAGGNVEQSKFTVNAGTLDISQMTLNLENNTSSGAIDPATLTQSSYVLVDYTGGDVTVDSTNIFGSVAGLPDGFEIYHDTANKQILLREIQGIPGQWIGDTSGSWQTAENWVGDDIPGSGDTAYFGNLSQNTTITLSSNVVINQLNFMDGAFSHTINGQRFDIFSVVVEDGVSNDQEINSLLKGHSNFTARNLGNGELILGSYANTSGDKDSIYTHTIEADGDITFEGAVTTGGRTFQVNKTGTGTLAYLSTFDFNLGHKSGGGVEQSKFIVNEGTLDISQMNLNFESNTGSGSIDPATLVNDSYVLVDYSGGGSVITDSTSIFGNVSDLPDGFAIVHDAANSQIVLQRAVAGIYVMAGGTGDGSSVNSPLGIANMTELEAAWNSLSPGQTLFLINSTALQGSNFFNLTFDLDSGGDVVNGEVRYKSLVGVADSNGVFPTLNGSWTKGSGSTYRRGIQVDNGVGHIKIQNINITHFENGIYLNNSGKAVSTLVDWDIHISNVHVTAVREGFVIDGGAQGSDGDGSSNVTITDSSIVGFEKRGVRLRDGMENVVITNVLADAGGQAWDGERYAIGFEVYKVDSSNAPNRHIYYVNTTGQGAHDDNGSGYWNADGYTAEAGNEYIYYYGAKAFNNTDGGFDVKAHHVQFVNTVAMGNYRNYRIWGNVDIVMDNILSAWTYKWSSGTQGGAGIWLDPNAVITLTNSTIHNVSTGIEIDSGGTSGLTQAYISNTIFSNTNTAAKDWTAGKYFSHAARISYSSANVKLFGKASDGLTNTTTNPLYVDADDLDDSDGDGRYFLGTSVIWDMIDDAFDAQDASYAGLGFDNDNPLPSV
;
A
#
# COMPACT_ATOMS: atom_id res chain seq x y z
N MET A 1 -25.80 35.53 34.39
CA MET A 1 -26.40 36.88 34.50
C MET A 1 -27.43 37.07 33.36
N LYS A 2 -28.05 38.25 33.20
CA LYS A 2 -29.10 38.61 32.18
C LYS A 2 -28.77 38.07 30.76
N ARG A 3 -29.65 37.51 29.92
CA ARG A 3 -31.06 37.77 29.50
C ARG A 3 -31.19 38.79 28.35
N LEU A 4 -32.09 38.49 27.38
CA LEU A 4 -32.52 39.24 26.15
C LEU A 4 -31.83 38.77 24.85
N PHE A 5 -32.48 38.39 23.73
CA PHE A 5 -33.69 38.83 22.97
C PHE A 5 -33.48 40.05 22.03
N ARG A 6 -33.48 39.85 20.69
CA ARG A 6 -34.60 40.23 19.77
C ARG A 6 -34.38 40.00 18.25
N LEU A 7 -35.39 39.39 17.62
CA LEU A 7 -36.06 39.76 16.34
C LEU A 7 -35.27 40.23 15.09
N ALA A 8 -35.03 39.27 14.19
CA ALA A 8 -35.32 39.26 12.73
C ALA A 8 -35.59 40.54 11.90
N ARG A 9 -34.98 40.62 10.69
CA ARG A 9 -35.73 40.76 9.39
C ARG A 9 -34.96 40.39 8.09
N ARG A 10 -35.18 39.17 7.59
CA ARG A 10 -35.37 38.74 6.17
C ARG A 10 -34.59 39.41 5.01
N GLU A 11 -33.61 38.69 4.48
CA GLU A 11 -33.24 38.61 3.04
C GLU A 11 -32.74 37.18 2.70
N LYS A 12 -32.38 36.77 1.47
CA LYS A 12 -33.13 36.65 0.20
C LYS A 12 -32.23 35.88 -0.83
N SER A 13 -32.60 34.64 -1.18
CA SER A 13 -32.36 34.04 -2.53
C SER A 13 -30.93 33.72 -3.05
N ARG A 14 -30.46 32.45 -2.95
CA ARG A 14 -30.34 31.44 -4.07
C ARG A 14 -29.46 30.20 -3.77
N ARG A 15 -30.10 29.02 -3.68
CA ARG A 15 -29.67 27.60 -3.97
C ARG A 15 -30.82 26.70 -3.42
N ARG A 16 -30.96 25.41 -3.79
CA ARG A 16 -32.12 24.58 -3.40
C ARG A 16 -31.74 23.22 -2.79
N HIS A 17 -32.26 22.95 -1.58
CA HIS A 17 -32.27 21.65 -0.89
C HIS A 17 -33.60 20.91 -1.13
N HIS A 18 -33.61 19.58 -1.02
CA HIS A 18 -34.82 18.73 -1.10
C HIS A 18 -34.75 17.50 -0.15
N PRO A 19 -35.87 16.81 0.16
CA PRO A 19 -36.35 16.76 1.56
C PRO A 19 -36.61 15.36 2.18
N VAL A 20 -37.02 15.35 3.46
CA VAL A 20 -37.55 14.21 4.24
C VAL A 20 -39.10 14.22 4.24
N PHE A 21 -39.78 13.05 4.23
CA PHE A 21 -41.26 12.87 4.19
C PHE A 21 -41.79 11.64 4.99
N VAL A 22 -43.10 11.59 5.37
CA VAL A 22 -43.79 10.59 6.28
C VAL A 22 -45.35 10.46 6.02
N GLN A 23 -46.05 9.26 6.04
CA GLN A 23 -47.55 8.97 5.75
C GLN A 23 -48.24 7.65 6.44
N ASN A 24 -49.56 7.22 6.24
CA ASN A 24 -50.56 6.39 7.14
C ASN A 24 -51.54 5.13 6.59
N LEU A 25 -52.59 4.42 7.28
CA LEU A 25 -53.29 2.95 7.12
C LEU A 25 -54.89 2.49 7.45
N GLU A 26 -55.50 1.18 7.32
CA GLU A 26 -57.02 0.63 7.38
C GLU A 26 -57.59 -0.96 7.77
N PRO A 27 -58.96 -1.46 7.81
CA PRO A 27 -59.67 -2.76 8.48
C PRO A 27 -60.82 -3.85 7.86
N ARG A 28 -61.57 -4.88 8.55
CA ARG A 28 -62.55 -6.11 8.08
C ARG A 28 -63.79 -6.89 8.95
N GLN A 29 -64.49 -8.11 8.64
CA GLN A 29 -65.89 -8.80 9.18
C GLN A 29 -66.29 -10.46 9.24
N LEU A 30 -67.54 -11.08 9.62
CA LEU A 30 -68.00 -12.59 9.99
C LEU A 30 -69.54 -13.35 9.84
N LEU A 31 -69.96 -14.62 10.38
CA LEU A 31 -71.18 -15.66 10.07
C LEU A 31 -72.03 -16.67 11.15
N SER A 32 -72.88 -17.80 10.87
CA SER A 32 -73.95 -18.67 11.74
C SER A 32 -74.52 -20.25 11.44
N ALA A 33 -75.53 -21.01 12.16
CA ALA A 33 -76.04 -22.55 12.11
C ALA A 33 -77.51 -23.21 12.67
N VAL A 34 -77.92 -24.61 12.70
CA VAL A 34 -79.35 -25.39 12.88
C VAL A 34 -79.57 -26.95 13.52
N MET A 35 -80.79 -27.72 13.68
CA MET A 35 -81.25 -28.99 14.57
C MET A 35 -82.51 -30.12 14.27
N TRP A 36 -82.84 -31.31 15.01
CA TRP A 36 -83.97 -32.48 14.92
C TRP A 36 -84.97 -32.76 16.13
N GLU A 37 -86.22 -33.27 15.92
CA GLU A 37 -87.17 -33.80 16.96
C GLU A 37 -87.74 -35.25 16.80
N GLY A 38 -88.02 -35.73 15.58
CA GLY A 38 -88.54 -37.10 15.33
C GLY A 38 -89.98 -37.43 15.80
N GLY A 39 -90.75 -36.44 16.28
CA GLY A 39 -92.07 -36.60 16.91
C GLY A 39 -93.19 -37.23 16.05
N VAL A 40 -92.95 -37.51 14.77
CA VAL A 40 -93.92 -38.18 13.87
C VAL A 40 -93.35 -39.47 13.26
N SER A 41 -92.04 -39.55 12.98
CA SER A 41 -91.42 -40.72 12.34
C SER A 41 -89.88 -40.72 12.41
N GLY A 42 -89.26 -41.90 12.36
CA GLY A 42 -87.81 -42.08 12.28
C GLY A 42 -87.19 -41.97 10.88
N ALA A 43 -87.85 -41.28 9.94
CA ALA A 43 -87.42 -41.16 8.55
C ALA A 43 -86.86 -39.76 8.25
N TRP A 44 -85.73 -39.69 7.54
CA TRP A 44 -84.91 -38.49 7.45
C TRP A 44 -85.58 -37.28 6.74
N SER A 45 -86.33 -37.53 5.66
CA SER A 45 -86.61 -36.50 4.65
C SER A 45 -87.92 -35.71 4.84
N THR A 46 -88.45 -35.59 6.07
CA THR A 46 -89.76 -34.99 6.34
C THR A 46 -89.64 -33.74 7.22
N ALA A 47 -90.01 -32.58 6.68
CA ALA A 47 -89.70 -31.27 7.27
C ALA A 47 -90.18 -31.07 8.72
N THR A 48 -91.40 -31.48 9.04
CA THR A 48 -91.98 -31.31 10.40
C THR A 48 -91.42 -32.30 11.44
N ASN A 49 -90.41 -33.11 11.11
CA ASN A 49 -89.58 -33.82 12.10
C ASN A 49 -88.38 -32.95 12.56
N TRP A 50 -88.20 -31.76 11.97
CA TRP A 50 -87.07 -30.84 12.14
C TRP A 50 -87.56 -29.42 12.48
N GLU A 51 -86.65 -28.59 12.99
CA GLU A 51 -87.01 -27.32 13.64
C GLU A 51 -87.47 -26.22 12.66
N ASN A 52 -88.39 -25.35 13.10
CA ASN A 52 -88.97 -24.26 12.30
C ASN A 52 -89.50 -24.72 10.92
N ASP A 53 -90.06 -25.95 10.86
CA ASP A 53 -90.52 -26.65 9.65
C ASP A 53 -89.46 -26.67 8.52
N THR A 54 -88.17 -26.60 8.88
CA THR A 54 -87.05 -26.45 7.96
C THR A 54 -86.18 -27.71 7.99
N LEU A 55 -85.93 -28.27 6.81
CA LEU A 55 -85.16 -29.51 6.65
C LEU A 55 -83.64 -29.26 6.76
N PRO A 56 -82.89 -30.26 7.27
CA PRO A 56 -81.50 -30.50 6.95
C PRO A 56 -81.24 -30.65 5.46
N ALA A 57 -81.11 -29.50 4.83
CA ALA A 57 -80.29 -29.32 3.67
C ALA A 57 -78.81 -29.61 4.02
N SER A 58 -77.98 -29.64 2.97
CA SER A 58 -76.53 -29.66 3.10
C SER A 58 -76.03 -28.45 3.89
N GLY A 59 -75.84 -28.60 5.20
CA GLY A 59 -75.41 -27.54 6.12
C GLY A 59 -75.81 -27.81 7.56
N ASP A 60 -77.02 -28.34 7.79
CA ASP A 60 -77.54 -28.52 9.15
C ASP A 60 -76.93 -29.74 9.85
N ILE A 61 -76.95 -29.70 11.18
CA ILE A 61 -76.55 -30.79 12.08
C ILE A 61 -77.79 -31.61 12.41
N ALA A 62 -77.63 -32.93 12.50
CA ALA A 62 -78.66 -33.83 13.01
C ALA A 62 -78.24 -34.45 14.34
N THR A 63 -79.06 -34.22 15.36
CA THR A 63 -78.78 -34.57 16.75
C THR A 63 -79.74 -35.65 17.22
N PHE A 64 -79.23 -36.67 17.89
CA PHE A 64 -80.02 -37.75 18.46
C PHE A 64 -79.93 -37.70 19.99
N ASP A 65 -81.09 -37.46 20.62
CA ASP A 65 -81.26 -37.51 22.07
C ASP A 65 -82.06 -38.74 22.51
N GLY A 66 -82.26 -38.87 23.83
CA GLY A 66 -83.07 -39.93 24.44
C GLY A 66 -84.55 -39.59 24.60
N ASN A 67 -85.02 -38.41 24.18
CA ASN A 67 -86.44 -38.02 24.24
C ASN A 67 -87.19 -38.47 22.98
N ALA A 68 -86.50 -38.53 21.84
CA ALA A 68 -86.96 -39.30 20.68
C ALA A 68 -87.01 -40.80 21.02
N THR A 69 -88.21 -41.39 21.08
CA THR A 69 -88.42 -42.79 21.49
C THR A 69 -87.99 -43.85 20.46
N ASN A 70 -87.40 -43.45 19.33
CA ASN A 70 -87.08 -44.31 18.19
C ASN A 70 -85.60 -44.20 17.83
N THR A 71 -84.84 -45.30 18.01
CA THR A 71 -83.37 -45.26 18.08
C THR A 71 -82.64 -45.94 16.92
N ALA A 72 -83.11 -47.11 16.45
CA ALA A 72 -82.49 -47.78 15.29
C ALA A 72 -82.82 -47.04 13.98
N ILE A 73 -81.83 -46.35 13.40
CA ILE A 73 -81.97 -45.42 12.27
C ILE A 73 -81.45 -46.07 10.98
N THR A 74 -82.03 -45.72 9.82
CA THR A 74 -81.69 -46.34 8.52
C THR A 74 -81.75 -45.32 7.38
N LEU A 75 -80.89 -45.48 6.37
CA LEU A 75 -80.73 -44.54 5.27
C LEU A 75 -81.34 -45.09 3.99
N SER A 76 -82.38 -44.41 3.49
CA SER A 76 -83.09 -44.77 2.26
C SER A 76 -82.37 -44.31 0.98
N ASN A 77 -81.42 -43.38 1.11
CA ASN A 77 -80.58 -42.82 0.06
C ASN A 77 -79.17 -42.56 0.61
N ASN A 78 -78.22 -42.10 -0.22
CA ASN A 78 -77.04 -41.41 0.29
C ASN A 78 -77.52 -40.11 0.95
N VAL A 79 -77.35 -39.99 2.27
CA VAL A 79 -77.77 -38.82 3.05
C VAL A 79 -76.55 -37.93 3.29
N THR A 80 -76.56 -36.74 2.68
CA THR A 80 -75.52 -35.71 2.84
C THR A 80 -75.92 -34.75 3.95
N ILE A 81 -75.32 -34.93 5.12
CA ILE A 81 -75.60 -34.20 6.37
C ILE A 81 -74.27 -33.87 7.06
N SER A 82 -74.23 -32.82 7.87
CA SER A 82 -72.95 -32.37 8.44
C SER A 82 -72.36 -33.32 9.49
N GLN A 83 -73.19 -34.03 10.27
CA GLN A 83 -72.76 -34.82 11.42
C GLN A 83 -73.81 -35.86 11.85
N LEU A 84 -73.38 -36.94 12.50
CA LEU A 84 -74.19 -37.68 13.48
C LEU A 84 -73.69 -37.39 14.90
N ASN A 85 -74.62 -37.22 15.83
CA ASN A 85 -74.32 -36.90 17.23
C ASN A 85 -75.22 -37.73 18.17
N PHE A 86 -74.61 -38.58 19.02
CA PHE A 86 -75.29 -39.40 20.02
C PHE A 86 -75.04 -38.80 21.41
N VAL A 87 -75.97 -37.97 21.90
CA VAL A 87 -75.76 -37.23 23.15
C VAL A 87 -76.02 -38.10 24.39
N SER A 88 -75.43 -37.69 25.51
CA SER A 88 -75.59 -38.32 26.82
C SER A 88 -77.05 -38.67 27.16
N GLY A 89 -77.27 -39.91 27.62
CA GLY A 89 -78.59 -40.54 27.73
C GLY A 89 -78.97 -41.40 26.53
N ALA A 90 -78.19 -41.37 25.44
CA ALA A 90 -78.25 -42.36 24.38
C ALA A 90 -78.18 -43.80 24.94
N SER A 91 -79.10 -44.66 24.49
CA SER A 91 -78.97 -46.12 24.60
C SER A 91 -77.91 -46.65 23.61
N ALA A 92 -77.78 -47.96 23.40
CA ALA A 92 -76.92 -48.49 22.34
C ALA A 92 -77.58 -48.34 20.95
N TYR A 93 -76.80 -47.88 19.96
CA TYR A 93 -77.20 -47.70 18.55
C TYR A 93 -76.29 -48.54 17.64
N THR A 94 -76.72 -48.80 16.41
CA THR A 94 -75.90 -49.50 15.41
C THR A 94 -76.32 -49.07 14.01
N LEU A 95 -75.35 -48.78 13.14
CA LEU A 95 -75.57 -48.18 11.82
C LEU A 95 -74.73 -48.90 10.76
N SER A 96 -75.29 -49.16 9.57
CA SER A 96 -74.72 -50.16 8.65
C SER A 96 -75.17 -50.03 7.18
N SER A 97 -74.72 -50.99 6.36
CA SER A 97 -75.24 -51.33 5.03
C SER A 97 -74.90 -50.37 3.89
N LYS A 98 -75.52 -49.19 3.81
CA LYS A 98 -75.20 -48.20 2.76
C LYS A 98 -74.14 -47.22 3.26
N ARG A 99 -73.37 -46.66 2.34
CA ARG A 99 -72.34 -45.69 2.70
C ARG A 99 -73.00 -44.45 3.27
N PHE A 100 -72.46 -43.98 4.37
CA PHE A 100 -72.66 -42.61 4.81
C PHE A 100 -71.68 -41.72 4.06
N ASP A 101 -72.15 -40.65 3.42
CA ASP A 101 -71.31 -39.53 3.00
C ASP A 101 -71.30 -38.52 4.18
N ILE A 102 -70.56 -38.86 5.24
CA ILE A 102 -70.59 -38.26 6.59
C ILE A 102 -69.20 -37.82 7.05
N ASN A 103 -69.14 -36.84 7.97
CA ASN A 103 -67.89 -36.27 8.46
C ASN A 103 -67.40 -36.83 9.83
N SER A 104 -68.27 -37.38 10.69
CA SER A 104 -67.88 -37.76 12.06
C SER A 104 -68.77 -38.83 12.72
N VAL A 105 -68.20 -39.55 13.69
CA VAL A 105 -68.90 -40.41 14.65
C VAL A 105 -68.41 -40.08 16.07
N VAL A 106 -69.35 -39.72 16.95
CA VAL A 106 -69.08 -39.30 18.33
C VAL A 106 -69.90 -40.16 19.29
N VAL A 107 -69.26 -40.72 20.31
CA VAL A 107 -69.89 -41.41 21.44
C VAL A 107 -69.62 -40.61 22.72
N ASP A 108 -70.68 -40.11 23.35
CA ASP A 108 -70.60 -39.37 24.61
C ASP A 108 -70.16 -40.28 25.78
N SER A 109 -69.42 -39.72 26.74
CA SER A 109 -68.87 -40.43 27.91
C SER A 109 -69.92 -40.95 28.91
N GLY A 110 -71.21 -40.66 28.67
CA GLY A 110 -72.33 -41.28 29.39
C GLY A 110 -72.75 -42.66 28.83
N VAL A 111 -72.20 -43.08 27.69
CA VAL A 111 -72.48 -44.38 27.05
C VAL A 111 -71.46 -45.41 27.52
N THR A 112 -71.93 -46.49 28.14
CA THR A 112 -71.08 -47.51 28.79
C THR A 112 -71.14 -48.90 28.15
N GLU A 113 -71.93 -49.07 27.09
CA GLU A 113 -72.08 -50.31 26.31
C GLU A 113 -71.46 -50.12 24.91
N ASP A 114 -70.95 -51.19 24.30
CA ASP A 114 -70.27 -51.14 22.99
C ASP A 114 -71.12 -50.48 21.90
N GLN A 115 -70.48 -49.63 21.09
CA GLN A 115 -71.03 -49.13 19.82
C GLN A 115 -70.22 -49.72 18.66
N THR A 116 -70.83 -49.98 17.51
CA THR A 116 -70.13 -50.63 16.38
C THR A 116 -70.56 -50.07 15.03
N VAL A 117 -69.57 -49.78 14.18
CA VAL A 117 -69.76 -49.19 12.85
C VAL A 117 -69.05 -50.06 11.79
N ASN A 118 -69.47 -51.33 11.71
CA ASN A 118 -68.94 -52.31 10.77
C ASN A 118 -69.56 -52.15 9.37
N THR A 119 -69.14 -51.10 8.67
CA THR A 119 -69.60 -50.73 7.32
C THR A 119 -68.48 -49.95 6.62
N LEU A 120 -68.50 -49.86 5.28
CA LEU A 120 -67.53 -49.01 4.59
C LEU A 120 -67.83 -47.54 4.92
N LEU A 121 -66.98 -46.97 5.76
CA LEU A 121 -66.90 -45.56 6.08
C LEU A 121 -66.24 -44.82 4.91
N LYS A 122 -66.92 -44.77 3.75
CA LYS A 122 -66.43 -44.02 2.59
C LYS A 122 -66.65 -42.53 2.81
N ASN A 123 -65.71 -41.92 3.51
CA ASN A 123 -65.68 -40.49 3.63
C ASN A 123 -64.99 -39.86 2.40
N ASN A 124 -65.63 -38.88 1.77
CA ASN A 124 -64.98 -38.06 0.74
C ASN A 124 -64.39 -36.76 1.34
N GLY A 125 -64.56 -36.56 2.66
CA GLY A 125 -63.91 -35.58 3.54
C GLY A 125 -63.17 -36.28 4.70
N SER A 126 -62.64 -35.53 5.67
CA SER A 126 -61.96 -36.07 6.85
C SER A 126 -62.92 -36.75 7.84
N PHE A 127 -62.44 -37.78 8.55
CA PHE A 127 -63.26 -38.66 9.40
C PHE A 127 -62.79 -38.67 10.86
N SER A 128 -63.72 -38.66 11.82
CA SER A 128 -63.41 -38.70 13.24
C SER A 128 -64.15 -39.80 13.98
N VAL A 129 -63.42 -40.46 14.87
CA VAL A 129 -63.87 -41.52 15.76
C VAL A 129 -63.57 -41.09 17.19
N THR A 130 -64.61 -41.00 18.02
CA THR A 130 -64.46 -40.72 19.45
C THR A 130 -65.17 -41.78 20.28
N ASN A 131 -64.39 -42.54 21.04
CA ASN A 131 -64.83 -43.48 22.04
C ASN A 131 -64.36 -43.02 23.43
N ASN A 132 -65.24 -42.28 24.11
CA ASN A 132 -65.07 -41.92 25.52
C ASN A 132 -65.70 -42.94 26.49
N GLY A 133 -66.23 -44.05 25.97
CA GLY A 133 -66.69 -45.18 26.77
C GLY A 133 -65.51 -46.03 27.27
N SER A 134 -65.79 -46.91 28.22
CA SER A 134 -64.80 -47.84 28.82
C SER A 134 -64.74 -49.22 28.13
N ALA A 135 -65.42 -49.37 26.99
CA ALA A 135 -65.54 -50.61 26.22
C ALA A 135 -65.12 -50.36 24.76
N ASP A 136 -65.00 -51.40 23.93
CA ASP A 136 -64.21 -51.34 22.70
C ASP A 136 -64.92 -50.63 21.53
N LEU A 137 -64.12 -50.08 20.61
CA LEU A 137 -64.62 -49.67 19.29
C LEU A 137 -63.84 -50.37 18.17
N LEU A 138 -64.39 -51.50 17.73
CA LEU A 138 -63.81 -52.33 16.69
C LEU A 138 -64.25 -51.87 15.29
N LEU A 139 -63.28 -51.68 14.40
CA LEU A 139 -63.49 -51.14 13.05
C LEU A 139 -63.08 -52.14 11.96
N GLY A 140 -63.73 -52.01 10.80
CA GLY A 140 -63.49 -52.84 9.61
C GLY A 140 -62.43 -52.25 8.69
N SER A 141 -62.51 -52.57 7.39
CA SER A 141 -61.69 -51.89 6.38
C SER A 141 -62.14 -50.43 6.21
N PHE A 142 -61.17 -49.53 6.25
CA PHE A 142 -61.34 -48.18 5.74
C PHE A 142 -60.88 -48.14 4.28
N SER A 143 -61.57 -47.38 3.43
CA SER A 143 -61.10 -47.12 2.07
C SER A 143 -61.45 -45.71 1.62
N ASN A 144 -60.44 -45.04 1.09
CA ASN A 144 -60.61 -43.84 0.29
C ASN A 144 -60.13 -44.12 -1.12
N THR A 145 -60.95 -43.82 -2.13
CA THR A 145 -60.72 -44.33 -3.52
C THR A 145 -61.39 -43.52 -4.63
N GLY A 146 -62.13 -42.45 -4.34
CA GLY A 146 -62.81 -41.69 -5.40
C GLY A 146 -63.48 -40.40 -4.95
N GLY A 147 -63.57 -39.46 -5.89
CA GLY A 147 -63.49 -38.02 -5.66
C GLY A 147 -62.21 -37.52 -6.35
N ASP A 148 -61.88 -36.24 -6.23
CA ASP A 148 -60.50 -35.80 -6.49
C ASP A 148 -59.55 -36.60 -5.55
N GLN A 149 -58.36 -37.00 -6.02
CA GLN A 149 -57.51 -38.05 -5.40
C GLN A 149 -56.86 -37.64 -4.06
N SER A 150 -57.41 -36.63 -3.39
CA SER A 150 -56.62 -35.41 -3.19
C SER A 150 -56.78 -34.70 -1.86
N ALA A 151 -57.51 -35.31 -0.96
CA ALA A 151 -57.84 -34.68 0.30
C ALA A 151 -57.22 -35.47 1.43
N THR A 152 -56.58 -34.72 2.31
CA THR A 152 -56.00 -35.19 3.55
C THR A 152 -57.14 -35.74 4.38
N TYR A 153 -57.23 -37.06 4.46
CA TYR A 153 -58.22 -37.73 5.26
C TYR A 153 -57.63 -38.02 6.62
N THR A 154 -57.77 -37.04 7.51
CA THR A 154 -57.52 -37.24 8.93
C THR A 154 -58.47 -38.31 9.45
N HIS A 155 -57.90 -39.26 10.18
CA HIS A 155 -58.60 -40.28 10.94
C HIS A 155 -58.25 -40.08 12.41
N THR A 156 -59.05 -39.26 13.10
CA THR A 156 -58.86 -39.02 14.53
C THR A 156 -59.43 -40.19 15.32
N ILE A 157 -58.60 -40.83 16.15
CA ILE A 157 -58.94 -41.91 17.07
C ILE A 157 -58.80 -41.38 18.51
N ASN A 158 -59.88 -40.85 19.07
CA ASN A 158 -59.93 -40.49 20.49
C ASN A 158 -60.44 -41.70 21.26
N ALA A 159 -59.54 -42.49 21.87
CA ALA A 159 -59.90 -43.77 22.49
C ALA A 159 -59.14 -44.00 23.81
N ALA A 160 -59.89 -43.96 24.92
CA ALA A 160 -59.39 -44.35 26.24
C ALA A 160 -59.34 -45.88 26.40
N GLY A 161 -60.31 -46.60 25.80
CA GLY A 161 -60.21 -48.03 25.48
C GLY A 161 -59.43 -48.29 24.18
N ASP A 162 -59.37 -49.55 23.76
CA ASP A 162 -58.55 -49.98 22.62
C ASP A 162 -59.27 -49.85 21.25
N VAL A 163 -58.48 -49.70 20.17
CA VAL A 163 -58.94 -49.69 18.78
C VAL A 163 -57.92 -50.42 17.91
N THR A 164 -58.35 -51.43 17.13
CA THR A 164 -57.45 -52.27 16.31
C THR A 164 -57.91 -52.38 14.85
N TYR A 165 -56.98 -52.20 13.91
CA TYR A 165 -57.19 -52.51 12.49
C TYR A 165 -56.58 -53.86 12.12
N ARG A 166 -57.44 -54.82 11.76
CA ARG A 166 -57.07 -56.23 11.54
C ARG A 166 -56.94 -56.61 10.05
N SER A 167 -56.83 -55.63 9.16
CA SER A 167 -56.81 -55.77 7.70
C SER A 167 -56.24 -54.51 7.05
N ALA A 168 -55.86 -54.61 5.77
CA ALA A 168 -55.28 -53.51 5.00
C ALA A 168 -56.11 -52.22 5.06
N VAL A 169 -55.42 -51.10 5.23
CA VAL A 169 -55.97 -49.75 5.08
C VAL A 169 -55.53 -49.23 3.72
N THR A 170 -56.39 -49.42 2.71
CA THR A 170 -56.10 -49.03 1.33
C THR A 170 -56.63 -47.63 1.04
N THR A 171 -55.66 -46.77 0.82
CA THR A 171 -55.75 -45.32 0.65
C THR A 171 -55.85 -44.91 -0.82
N GLY A 172 -55.50 -45.80 -1.77
CA GLY A 172 -55.90 -45.71 -3.18
C GLY A 172 -55.29 -44.55 -3.97
N GLY A 173 -54.03 -44.21 -3.69
CA GLY A 173 -53.38 -43.00 -4.18
C GLY A 173 -54.01 -41.74 -3.59
N ARG A 174 -54.06 -41.65 -2.25
CA ARG A 174 -54.59 -40.55 -1.41
C ARG A 174 -53.93 -40.57 -0.03
N THR A 175 -54.02 -39.48 0.75
CA THR A 175 -53.38 -39.43 2.08
C THR A 175 -54.26 -39.75 3.28
N PHE A 176 -53.61 -40.33 4.30
CA PHE A 176 -54.24 -40.73 5.55
C PHE A 176 -53.47 -40.31 6.81
N GLN A 177 -54.01 -39.32 7.53
CA GLN A 177 -53.42 -38.76 8.75
C GLN A 177 -54.06 -39.42 9.98
N VAL A 178 -53.44 -40.46 10.53
CA VAL A 178 -53.93 -41.21 11.69
C VAL A 178 -53.45 -40.55 12.98
N VAL A 179 -54.39 -40.17 13.85
CA VAL A 179 -54.08 -39.50 15.14
C VAL A 179 -54.67 -40.31 16.29
N LYS A 180 -53.83 -40.85 17.17
CA LYS A 180 -54.21 -41.64 18.35
C LYS A 180 -54.10 -40.81 19.64
N ASN A 181 -55.21 -40.72 20.37
CA ASN A 181 -55.31 -40.13 21.70
C ASN A 181 -55.87 -41.15 22.71
N GLY A 182 -55.62 -40.93 24.01
CA GLY A 182 -56.00 -41.82 25.11
C GLY A 182 -55.05 -43.01 25.30
N ASP A 183 -55.13 -43.69 26.45
CA ASP A 183 -54.06 -44.59 26.94
C ASP A 183 -54.04 -45.97 26.27
N GLY A 184 -55.14 -46.39 25.63
CA GLY A 184 -55.25 -47.67 24.91
C GLY A 184 -54.26 -47.81 23.73
N THR A 185 -54.07 -49.03 23.26
CA THR A 185 -53.13 -49.37 22.18
C THR A 185 -53.76 -49.20 20.78
N LEU A 186 -52.95 -48.85 19.79
CA LEU A 186 -53.29 -48.94 18.36
C LEU A 186 -52.27 -49.88 17.67
N THR A 187 -52.75 -50.83 16.88
CA THR A 187 -51.90 -51.87 16.27
C THR A 187 -52.25 -52.09 14.80
N TYR A 188 -51.21 -52.24 13.97
CA TYR A 188 -51.28 -52.66 12.57
C TYR A 188 -50.44 -53.92 12.37
N GLN A 189 -50.99 -54.93 11.69
CA GLN A 189 -50.40 -56.28 11.57
C GLN A 189 -50.24 -56.75 10.11
N SER A 190 -50.21 -55.80 9.17
CA SER A 190 -50.20 -56.08 7.73
C SER A 190 -49.76 -54.84 6.96
N THR A 191 -49.81 -54.89 5.62
CA THR A 191 -49.54 -53.73 4.76
C THR A 191 -50.47 -52.58 5.10
N PHE A 192 -49.88 -51.40 5.28
CA PHE A 192 -50.56 -50.12 5.24
C PHE A 192 -50.08 -49.41 3.97
N ASP A 193 -51.01 -49.01 3.11
CA ASP A 193 -50.68 -48.36 1.84
C ASP A 193 -50.31 -46.90 2.14
N PHE A 194 -49.02 -46.70 2.43
CA PHE A 194 -48.50 -45.46 2.98
C PHE A 194 -48.15 -44.54 1.81
N ASN A 195 -49.18 -43.94 1.21
CA ASN A 195 -48.93 -43.00 0.13
C ASN A 195 -48.23 -41.76 0.69
N ILE A 196 -47.21 -41.33 -0.03
CA ILE A 196 -46.46 -40.11 0.25
C ILE A 196 -46.32 -39.33 -1.06
N GLY A 197 -46.38 -38.02 -0.95
CA GLY A 197 -46.01 -37.12 -2.03
C GLY A 197 -47.21 -36.41 -2.63
N HIS A 198 -47.07 -36.02 -3.89
CA HIS A 198 -47.94 -35.03 -4.50
C HIS A 198 -49.00 -35.63 -5.41
N LEU A 199 -50.14 -34.97 -5.39
CA LEU A 199 -51.26 -35.17 -6.26
C LEU A 199 -51.01 -34.73 -7.69
N ALA A 200 -51.89 -35.19 -8.58
CA ALA A 200 -52.12 -34.57 -9.89
C ALA A 200 -52.44 -33.05 -9.83
N GLY A 201 -52.76 -32.52 -8.64
CA GLY A 201 -52.99 -31.09 -8.37
C GLY A 201 -51.95 -30.41 -7.45
N GLY A 202 -50.85 -31.07 -7.07
CA GLY A 202 -49.85 -30.52 -6.15
C GLY A 202 -49.99 -31.08 -4.73
N ASN A 203 -50.06 -30.20 -3.72
CA ASN A 203 -50.25 -30.47 -2.27
C ASN A 203 -49.52 -31.70 -1.70
N VAL A 204 -48.54 -31.44 -0.80
CA VAL A 204 -47.92 -32.54 -0.06
C VAL A 204 -48.98 -33.27 0.74
N GLU A 205 -49.21 -34.51 0.36
CA GLU A 205 -50.08 -35.40 1.07
C GLU A 205 -49.27 -36.63 1.43
N GLN A 206 -48.80 -36.62 2.69
CA GLN A 206 -48.24 -37.79 3.34
C GLN A 206 -49.26 -38.45 4.25
N SER A 207 -49.33 -39.77 4.20
CA SER A 207 -49.86 -40.53 5.33
C SER A 207 -49.00 -40.27 6.58
N LYS A 208 -49.54 -40.41 7.78
CA LYS A 208 -48.80 -40.24 9.05
C LYS A 208 -49.49 -40.99 10.18
N PHE A 209 -48.70 -41.51 11.11
CA PHE A 209 -49.15 -41.86 12.46
C PHE A 209 -48.72 -40.80 13.47
N THR A 210 -49.63 -40.36 14.33
CA THR A 210 -49.37 -39.45 15.45
C THR A 210 -49.90 -40.07 16.73
N VAL A 211 -49.04 -40.30 17.73
CA VAL A 211 -49.35 -41.01 18.99
C VAL A 211 -49.19 -40.03 20.14
N ASN A 212 -50.31 -39.47 20.60
CA ASN A 212 -50.35 -38.46 21.66
C ASN A 212 -50.52 -39.09 23.06
N ALA A 213 -50.93 -40.36 23.12
CA ALA A 213 -50.96 -41.21 24.31
C ALA A 213 -51.09 -42.69 23.88
N GLY A 214 -50.72 -43.61 24.77
CA GLY A 214 -50.70 -45.05 24.49
C GLY A 214 -49.50 -45.49 23.64
N THR A 215 -49.63 -46.65 22.99
CA THR A 215 -48.56 -47.28 22.18
C THR A 215 -49.00 -47.53 20.75
N LEU A 216 -48.07 -47.40 19.80
CA LEU A 216 -48.20 -47.89 18.42
C LEU A 216 -47.16 -48.99 18.16
N ASP A 217 -47.61 -50.15 17.66
CA ASP A 217 -46.70 -51.21 17.21
C ASP A 217 -46.71 -51.30 15.67
N ILE A 218 -45.50 -51.24 15.10
CA ILE A 218 -45.21 -51.36 13.66
C ILE A 218 -44.09 -52.39 13.39
N SER A 219 -43.63 -53.13 14.41
CA SER A 219 -42.47 -54.03 14.30
C SER A 219 -42.63 -55.14 13.25
N GLN A 220 -43.87 -55.50 12.92
CA GLN A 220 -44.22 -56.47 11.87
C GLN A 220 -44.91 -55.82 10.65
N MET A 221 -44.89 -54.48 10.53
CA MET A 221 -45.46 -53.76 9.40
C MET A 221 -44.49 -53.79 8.20
N THR A 222 -45.00 -54.15 7.03
CA THR A 222 -44.38 -53.81 5.75
C THR A 222 -44.80 -52.40 5.37
N LEU A 223 -43.83 -51.49 5.25
CA LEU A 223 -44.06 -50.16 4.71
C LEU A 223 -44.00 -50.25 3.17
N ASN A 224 -45.17 -50.12 2.53
CA ASN A 224 -45.29 -50.00 1.08
C ASN A 224 -45.45 -48.52 0.74
N LEU A 225 -44.46 -47.96 0.05
CA LEU A 225 -44.43 -46.56 -0.36
C LEU A 225 -44.94 -46.45 -1.80
N GLU A 226 -46.07 -45.74 -1.98
CA GLU A 226 -46.72 -45.52 -3.28
C GLU A 226 -47.11 -44.04 -3.50
N ASN A 227 -47.37 -43.67 -4.75
CA ASN A 227 -47.66 -42.31 -5.21
C ASN A 227 -49.18 -42.01 -5.16
N ASN A 228 -49.56 -40.78 -4.80
CA ASN A 228 -50.96 -40.28 -4.73
C ASN A 228 -51.70 -40.16 -6.09
N THR A 229 -51.32 -40.94 -7.12
CA THR A 229 -51.94 -40.89 -8.46
C THR A 229 -52.06 -42.24 -9.16
N SER A 230 -51.03 -43.10 -9.10
CA SER A 230 -51.06 -44.45 -9.67
C SER A 230 -50.05 -45.39 -9.00
N SER A 231 -50.30 -46.70 -9.07
CA SER A 231 -49.51 -47.73 -8.40
C SER A 231 -48.15 -47.95 -9.07
N GLY A 232 -47.07 -47.72 -8.33
CA GLY A 232 -45.69 -47.86 -8.77
C GLY A 232 -44.73 -47.44 -7.65
N ALA A 233 -43.42 -47.56 -7.88
CA ALA A 233 -42.43 -46.99 -6.97
C ALA A 233 -42.65 -45.46 -6.86
N ILE A 234 -42.36 -44.88 -5.70
CA ILE A 234 -42.40 -43.43 -5.54
C ILE A 234 -41.32 -42.78 -6.40
N ASP A 235 -41.76 -41.88 -7.27
CA ASP A 235 -40.92 -40.88 -7.93
C ASP A 235 -40.44 -39.88 -6.85
N PRO A 236 -39.13 -39.80 -6.54
CA PRO A 236 -38.61 -38.93 -5.49
C PRO A 236 -39.00 -37.46 -5.67
N ALA A 237 -39.17 -36.99 -6.92
CA ALA A 237 -39.57 -35.61 -7.20
C ALA A 237 -41.01 -35.29 -6.72
N THR A 238 -41.81 -36.32 -6.43
CA THR A 238 -43.14 -36.14 -5.81
C THR A 238 -43.08 -35.95 -4.29
N LEU A 239 -41.91 -36.12 -3.66
CA LEU A 239 -41.67 -36.03 -2.22
C LEU A 239 -41.07 -34.67 -1.80
N THR A 240 -41.84 -33.58 -1.91
CA THR A 240 -41.32 -32.22 -1.62
C THR A 240 -41.20 -31.82 -0.12
N GLN A 241 -41.05 -32.77 0.81
CA GLN A 241 -40.70 -32.47 2.22
C GLN A 241 -39.42 -33.21 2.60
N SER A 242 -38.40 -32.47 3.01
CA SER A 242 -37.09 -33.02 3.41
C SER A 242 -37.15 -33.97 4.60
N SER A 243 -38.24 -33.96 5.37
CA SER A 243 -38.61 -35.12 6.19
C SER A 243 -40.12 -35.34 6.24
N TYR A 244 -40.51 -36.57 5.90
CA TYR A 244 -41.84 -37.13 6.08
C TYR A 244 -41.90 -37.85 7.40
N VAL A 245 -42.62 -37.30 8.36
CA VAL A 245 -42.81 -37.94 9.67
C VAL A 245 -43.76 -39.12 9.48
N LEU A 246 -43.22 -40.33 9.31
CA LEU A 246 -44.02 -41.55 9.15
C LEU A 246 -44.75 -41.88 10.45
N VAL A 247 -44.01 -41.82 11.56
CA VAL A 247 -44.51 -42.00 12.92
C VAL A 247 -44.00 -40.87 13.81
N ASP A 248 -44.92 -40.25 14.52
CA ASP A 248 -44.67 -39.30 15.60
C ASP A 248 -45.16 -39.93 16.89
N TYR A 249 -44.25 -40.30 17.77
CA TYR A 249 -44.56 -40.98 19.03
C TYR A 249 -44.14 -40.16 20.25
N THR A 250 -44.03 -38.84 20.09
CA THR A 250 -43.68 -37.87 21.13
C THR A 250 -44.54 -37.97 22.40
N GLY A 251 -45.84 -38.27 22.28
CA GLY A 251 -46.76 -38.46 23.41
C GLY A 251 -46.96 -39.91 23.87
N GLY A 252 -46.28 -40.88 23.26
CA GLY A 252 -46.45 -42.30 23.53
C GLY A 252 -45.14 -43.08 23.34
N ASP A 253 -45.24 -44.34 22.92
CA ASP A 253 -44.08 -45.18 22.56
C ASP A 253 -44.32 -45.96 21.26
N VAL A 254 -43.23 -46.39 20.63
CA VAL A 254 -43.21 -47.20 19.38
C VAL A 254 -42.32 -48.43 19.52
N THR A 255 -42.65 -49.51 18.81
CA THR A 255 -41.83 -50.75 18.72
C THR A 255 -41.38 -51.00 17.27
N VAL A 256 -40.09 -51.32 17.08
CA VAL A 256 -39.38 -51.42 15.77
C VAL A 256 -38.49 -52.67 15.70
N ASP A 257 -37.97 -53.01 14.51
CA ASP A 257 -36.97 -54.09 14.31
C ASP A 257 -35.52 -53.55 14.46
N SER A 258 -34.59 -54.45 14.81
CA SER A 258 -33.19 -54.15 15.13
C SER A 258 -32.22 -54.08 13.94
N THR A 259 -32.67 -54.45 12.74
CA THR A 259 -31.84 -54.50 11.51
C THR A 259 -32.35 -53.60 10.40
N ASN A 260 -33.66 -53.32 10.39
CA ASN A 260 -34.29 -52.22 9.65
C ASN A 260 -35.43 -51.69 10.52
N ILE A 261 -35.71 -50.38 10.49
CA ILE A 261 -36.65 -49.73 11.42
C ILE A 261 -38.09 -50.22 11.20
N PHE A 262 -38.44 -50.53 9.94
CA PHE A 262 -39.58 -51.36 9.58
C PHE A 262 -39.09 -52.75 9.19
N GLY A 263 -39.85 -53.82 9.50
CA GLY A 263 -39.46 -55.19 9.16
C GLY A 263 -39.22 -55.42 7.65
N SER A 264 -39.79 -54.56 6.79
CA SER A 264 -39.33 -54.35 5.41
C SER A 264 -39.87 -53.01 4.86
N VAL A 265 -39.12 -52.42 3.93
CA VAL A 265 -39.50 -51.22 3.18
C VAL A 265 -39.44 -51.55 1.69
N ALA A 266 -40.47 -51.15 0.94
CA ALA A 266 -40.53 -51.26 -0.52
C ALA A 266 -40.94 -49.92 -1.12
N GLY A 267 -40.38 -49.57 -2.29
CA GLY A 267 -40.63 -48.27 -2.93
C GLY A 267 -39.92 -47.10 -2.24
N LEU A 268 -38.83 -47.34 -1.51
CA LEU A 268 -37.98 -46.28 -0.98
C LEU A 268 -37.50 -45.40 -2.15
N PRO A 269 -37.75 -44.07 -2.14
CA PRO A 269 -37.27 -43.19 -3.19
C PRO A 269 -35.77 -42.94 -3.05
N ASP A 270 -35.08 -42.85 -4.19
CA ASP A 270 -33.68 -42.44 -4.26
C ASP A 270 -33.51 -41.03 -3.65
N GLY A 271 -32.37 -40.79 -2.99
CA GLY A 271 -32.13 -39.56 -2.22
C GLY A 271 -32.80 -39.53 -0.82
N PHE A 272 -33.56 -40.55 -0.43
CA PHE A 272 -34.22 -40.63 0.90
C PHE A 272 -33.77 -41.85 1.73
N GLU A 273 -33.67 -41.66 3.04
CA GLU A 273 -33.38 -42.69 4.05
C GLU A 273 -34.55 -42.84 5.05
N ILE A 274 -34.64 -44.01 5.70
CA ILE A 274 -35.47 -44.18 6.90
C ILE A 274 -34.61 -43.88 8.13
N TYR A 275 -34.96 -42.83 8.86
CA TYR A 275 -34.24 -42.38 10.05
C TYR A 275 -35.07 -42.53 11.32
N HIS A 276 -34.49 -43.16 12.34
CA HIS A 276 -35.11 -43.30 13.67
C HIS A 276 -34.62 -42.18 14.58
N ASP A 277 -35.38 -41.08 14.63
CA ASP A 277 -35.13 -40.00 15.57
C ASP A 277 -35.56 -40.41 16.99
N THR A 278 -34.66 -41.08 17.68
CA THR A 278 -34.85 -41.49 19.08
C THR A 278 -34.81 -40.31 20.06
N ALA A 279 -34.23 -39.16 19.68
CA ALA A 279 -34.14 -37.97 20.51
C ALA A 279 -35.45 -37.17 20.49
N ASN A 280 -36.04 -36.98 19.31
CA ASN A 280 -37.31 -36.28 19.11
C ASN A 280 -38.54 -37.22 19.15
N LYS A 281 -38.35 -38.53 19.41
CA LYS A 281 -39.41 -39.55 19.36
C LYS A 281 -40.20 -39.57 18.04
N GLN A 282 -39.48 -39.69 16.92
CA GLN A 282 -40.06 -39.80 15.58
C GLN A 282 -39.39 -40.90 14.74
N ILE A 283 -40.08 -41.38 13.72
CA ILE A 283 -39.52 -42.19 12.62
C ILE A 283 -39.86 -41.45 11.33
N LEU A 284 -38.82 -41.14 10.56
CA LEU A 284 -38.88 -40.32 9.36
C LEU A 284 -38.54 -41.15 8.14
N LEU A 285 -39.26 -40.95 7.03
CA LEU A 285 -38.66 -41.04 5.71
C LEU A 285 -38.10 -39.64 5.46
N ARG A 286 -36.80 -39.45 5.60
CA ARG A 286 -36.18 -38.15 5.36
C ARG A 286 -35.34 -38.20 4.11
N GLU A 287 -35.31 -37.08 3.39
CA GLU A 287 -34.26 -36.81 2.42
C GLU A 287 -32.92 -36.99 3.14
N ILE A 288 -31.96 -37.67 2.53
CA ILE A 288 -30.67 -37.99 3.17
C ILE A 288 -30.05 -36.68 3.65
N GLN A 289 -29.92 -36.52 4.99
CA GLN A 289 -29.52 -35.24 5.60
C GLN A 289 -28.00 -35.05 5.55
N GLY A 290 -27.41 -35.26 4.38
CA GLY A 290 -26.20 -34.55 3.98
C GLY A 290 -26.53 -33.13 3.53
N ILE A 291 -25.50 -32.37 3.15
CA ILE A 291 -25.68 -31.02 2.63
C ILE A 291 -25.99 -31.11 1.12
N PRO A 292 -26.88 -30.29 0.52
CA PRO A 292 -27.02 -30.23 -0.93
C PRO A 292 -25.67 -30.00 -1.61
N GLY A 293 -25.39 -30.78 -2.67
CA GLY A 293 -24.07 -30.83 -3.28
C GLY A 293 -23.02 -31.65 -2.51
N GLN A 294 -23.39 -32.43 -1.49
CA GLN A 294 -22.48 -33.39 -0.87
C GLN A 294 -22.29 -34.64 -1.72
N TRP A 295 -21.05 -35.08 -1.88
CA TRP A 295 -20.67 -36.29 -2.58
C TRP A 295 -20.92 -37.54 -1.71
N ILE A 296 -21.79 -38.41 -2.21
CA ILE A 296 -22.04 -39.77 -1.68
C ILE A 296 -21.39 -40.83 -2.57
N GLY A 297 -21.33 -40.60 -3.89
CA GLY A 297 -20.63 -41.49 -4.83
C GLY A 297 -21.28 -42.87 -5.01
N ASP A 298 -22.56 -43.01 -4.66
CA ASP A 298 -23.30 -44.29 -4.61
C ASP A 298 -23.32 -45.06 -5.93
N THR A 299 -23.25 -44.35 -7.07
CA THR A 299 -23.41 -44.93 -8.41
C THR A 299 -22.09 -45.11 -9.16
N SER A 300 -21.12 -44.19 -9.02
CA SER A 300 -19.82 -44.26 -9.73
C SER A 300 -18.75 -43.28 -9.20
N GLY A 301 -17.54 -43.30 -9.77
CA GLY A 301 -16.51 -42.26 -9.59
C GLY A 301 -16.61 -41.06 -10.55
N SER A 302 -17.73 -40.86 -11.25
CA SER A 302 -17.92 -39.74 -12.21
C SER A 302 -18.57 -38.53 -11.54
N TRP A 303 -17.97 -37.34 -11.65
CA TRP A 303 -18.58 -36.10 -11.14
C TRP A 303 -19.92 -35.79 -11.83
N GLN A 304 -20.01 -36.05 -13.13
CA GLN A 304 -21.18 -35.71 -13.96
C GLN A 304 -22.33 -36.74 -13.88
N THR A 305 -22.26 -37.68 -12.93
CA THR A 305 -23.38 -38.56 -12.57
C THR A 305 -24.16 -37.88 -11.45
N ALA A 306 -25.47 -37.74 -11.59
CA ALA A 306 -26.32 -37.02 -10.64
C ALA A 306 -26.48 -37.82 -9.34
N GLU A 307 -26.69 -39.11 -9.52
CA GLU A 307 -26.90 -40.20 -8.56
C GLU A 307 -25.63 -40.53 -7.71
N ASN A 308 -24.72 -39.55 -7.61
CA ASN A 308 -23.52 -39.52 -6.78
C ASN A 308 -23.54 -38.35 -5.77
N TRP A 309 -24.56 -37.48 -5.83
CA TRP A 309 -24.70 -36.29 -4.99
C TRP A 309 -25.99 -36.35 -4.18
N VAL A 310 -25.99 -35.76 -2.98
CA VAL A 310 -27.20 -35.65 -2.15
C VAL A 310 -28.27 -34.84 -2.90
N GLY A 311 -29.46 -35.42 -3.05
CA GLY A 311 -30.58 -34.83 -3.78
C GLY A 311 -30.43 -34.84 -5.31
N ASP A 312 -29.53 -35.68 -5.86
CA ASP A 312 -29.11 -35.70 -7.27
C ASP A 312 -28.52 -34.36 -7.78
N ASP A 313 -28.19 -33.45 -6.86
CA ASP A 313 -27.81 -32.07 -7.14
C ASP A 313 -26.30 -31.96 -7.42
N ILE A 314 -25.91 -32.15 -8.70
CA ILE A 314 -24.52 -31.97 -9.16
C ILE A 314 -24.12 -30.50 -8.95
N PRO A 315 -23.12 -30.20 -8.08
CA PRO A 315 -22.75 -28.82 -7.75
C PRO A 315 -22.38 -28.00 -8.99
N GLY A 316 -23.06 -26.86 -9.13
CA GLY A 316 -22.95 -25.95 -10.26
C GLY A 316 -22.43 -24.56 -9.88
N SER A 317 -22.64 -23.62 -10.80
CA SER A 317 -22.01 -22.29 -10.80
C SER A 317 -22.52 -21.37 -9.68
N GLY A 318 -21.99 -21.56 -8.48
CA GLY A 318 -22.34 -20.81 -7.26
C GLY A 318 -22.42 -21.70 -6.02
N ASP A 319 -22.44 -23.02 -6.22
CA ASP A 319 -22.72 -24.01 -5.18
C ASP A 319 -21.42 -24.51 -4.52
N THR A 320 -21.55 -25.26 -3.43
CA THR A 320 -20.41 -25.88 -2.73
C THR A 320 -20.53 -27.39 -2.86
N ALA A 321 -19.46 -28.05 -3.33
CA ALA A 321 -19.35 -29.50 -3.24
C ALA A 321 -18.78 -29.88 -1.88
N TYR A 322 -19.48 -30.75 -1.15
CA TYR A 322 -19.04 -31.23 0.16
C TYR A 322 -18.53 -32.67 0.07
N PHE A 323 -17.42 -32.98 0.73
CA PHE A 323 -16.82 -34.31 0.78
C PHE A 323 -16.66 -34.71 2.25
N GLY A 324 -16.93 -35.98 2.59
CA GLY A 324 -17.04 -36.38 3.99
C GLY A 324 -17.09 -37.89 4.18
N ASN A 325 -17.67 -38.33 5.29
CA ASN A 325 -17.74 -39.75 5.66
C ASN A 325 -18.84 -40.56 4.94
N LEU A 326 -19.69 -39.93 4.12
CA LEU A 326 -20.70 -40.62 3.29
C LEU A 326 -20.13 -41.14 1.95
N SER A 327 -18.91 -40.74 1.57
CA SER A 327 -18.37 -40.97 0.22
C SER A 327 -17.96 -42.42 -0.02
N GLN A 328 -18.76 -43.17 -0.80
CA GLN A 328 -18.51 -44.57 -1.18
C GLN A 328 -17.39 -44.73 -2.22
N ASN A 329 -17.24 -43.78 -3.14
CA ASN A 329 -16.17 -43.73 -4.15
C ASN A 329 -15.32 -42.47 -3.94
N THR A 330 -14.04 -42.59 -3.56
CA THR A 330 -13.20 -41.41 -3.26
C THR A 330 -12.28 -40.95 -4.41
N THR A 331 -12.11 -41.76 -5.46
CA THR A 331 -11.43 -41.33 -6.70
C THR A 331 -12.47 -40.75 -7.67
N ILE A 332 -12.38 -39.45 -7.92
CA ILE A 332 -13.39 -38.69 -8.67
C ILE A 332 -12.81 -38.22 -10.00
N THR A 333 -13.56 -38.42 -11.10
CA THR A 333 -13.14 -38.04 -12.46
C THR A 333 -14.06 -36.99 -13.05
N LEU A 334 -13.48 -35.88 -13.51
CA LEU A 334 -14.14 -34.84 -14.29
C LEU A 334 -14.10 -35.17 -15.79
N SER A 335 -15.23 -35.60 -16.35
CA SER A 335 -15.39 -35.83 -17.80
C SER A 335 -15.61 -34.54 -18.61
N SER A 336 -16.13 -33.49 -17.97
CA SER A 336 -16.24 -32.13 -18.49
C SER A 336 -15.63 -31.13 -17.51
N ASN A 337 -15.37 -29.90 -17.97
CA ASN A 337 -15.12 -28.80 -17.03
C ASN A 337 -16.34 -28.63 -16.10
N VAL A 338 -16.07 -28.24 -14.85
CA VAL A 338 -17.07 -27.93 -13.81
C VAL A 338 -16.95 -26.44 -13.46
N VAL A 339 -18.04 -25.79 -13.10
CA VAL A 339 -18.06 -24.42 -12.56
C VAL A 339 -18.71 -24.48 -11.19
N ILE A 340 -18.06 -23.95 -10.16
CA ILE A 340 -18.46 -24.12 -8.76
C ILE A 340 -18.04 -22.93 -7.90
N ASN A 341 -18.64 -22.71 -6.72
CA ASN A 341 -18.09 -21.78 -5.74
C ASN A 341 -16.95 -22.44 -4.95
N GLN A 342 -17.22 -23.56 -4.28
CA GLN A 342 -16.28 -24.15 -3.31
C GLN A 342 -16.18 -25.69 -3.41
N LEU A 343 -15.00 -26.24 -3.14
CA LEU A 343 -14.81 -27.61 -2.66
C LEU A 343 -14.60 -27.59 -1.13
N ASN A 344 -15.35 -28.38 -0.36
CA ASN A 344 -15.28 -28.43 1.10
C ASN A 344 -15.10 -29.86 1.61
N PHE A 345 -13.92 -30.19 2.12
CA PHE A 345 -13.62 -31.47 2.76
C PHE A 345 -13.91 -31.34 4.26
N MET A 346 -14.97 -32.00 4.71
CA MET A 346 -15.53 -31.86 6.06
C MET A 346 -14.86 -32.77 7.09
N ASP A 347 -15.08 -32.52 8.38
CA ASP A 347 -14.69 -33.44 9.47
C ASP A 347 -14.98 -34.92 9.12
N GLY A 348 -13.99 -35.78 9.34
CA GLY A 348 -14.05 -37.21 9.03
C GLY A 348 -13.98 -37.57 7.54
N ALA A 349 -13.66 -36.64 6.63
CA ALA A 349 -13.46 -36.96 5.21
C ALA A 349 -12.36 -38.02 4.99
N PHE A 350 -12.65 -38.98 4.10
CA PHE A 350 -11.66 -39.90 3.55
C PHE A 350 -10.63 -39.16 2.66
N SER A 351 -9.57 -39.83 2.23
CA SER A 351 -8.68 -39.27 1.20
C SER A 351 -9.37 -39.32 -0.17
N HIS A 352 -9.58 -38.14 -0.77
CA HIS A 352 -10.15 -37.99 -2.11
C HIS A 352 -9.09 -37.55 -3.12
N THR A 353 -9.11 -38.16 -4.31
CA THR A 353 -8.31 -37.71 -5.45
C THR A 353 -9.23 -37.30 -6.59
N ILE A 354 -9.15 -36.03 -7.02
CA ILE A 354 -9.96 -35.47 -8.10
C ILE A 354 -9.09 -35.23 -9.35
N ASN A 355 -9.46 -35.86 -10.47
CA ASN A 355 -8.69 -35.85 -11.72
C ASN A 355 -9.52 -35.43 -12.94
N GLY A 356 -8.86 -34.96 -13.99
CA GLY A 356 -9.43 -34.88 -15.35
C GLY A 356 -9.45 -33.47 -15.93
N GLN A 357 -10.64 -32.99 -16.29
CA GLN A 357 -10.86 -31.63 -16.79
C GLN A 357 -10.69 -30.56 -15.68
N ARG A 358 -11.04 -29.30 -15.95
CA ARG A 358 -10.80 -28.17 -15.02
C ARG A 358 -12.01 -27.82 -14.15
N PHE A 359 -11.76 -27.20 -13.00
CA PHE A 359 -12.75 -26.42 -12.25
C PHE A 359 -12.65 -24.93 -12.61
N ASP A 360 -13.78 -24.22 -12.73
CA ASP A 360 -13.86 -22.76 -12.58
C ASP A 360 -14.39 -22.50 -11.16
N ILE A 361 -13.59 -21.87 -10.28
CA ILE A 361 -13.79 -21.98 -8.81
C ILE A 361 -13.45 -20.70 -8.01
N PHE A 362 -14.01 -20.55 -6.80
CA PHE A 362 -13.67 -19.49 -5.84
C PHE A 362 -12.89 -19.99 -4.63
N SER A 363 -13.16 -21.17 -4.08
CA SER A 363 -12.42 -21.67 -2.90
C SER A 363 -12.25 -23.19 -2.81
N VAL A 364 -11.22 -23.60 -2.07
CA VAL A 364 -11.02 -24.97 -1.57
C VAL A 364 -10.80 -24.89 -0.07
N VAL A 365 -11.49 -25.73 0.70
CA VAL A 365 -11.44 -25.74 2.16
C VAL A 365 -11.34 -27.18 2.67
N VAL A 366 -10.40 -27.42 3.57
CA VAL A 366 -10.25 -28.64 4.36
C VAL A 366 -10.46 -28.26 5.84
N GLU A 367 -11.43 -28.89 6.49
CA GLU A 367 -11.81 -28.64 7.88
C GLU A 367 -10.84 -29.28 8.89
N ASP A 368 -10.87 -28.81 10.14
CA ASP A 368 -9.89 -29.15 11.18
C ASP A 368 -9.90 -30.64 11.60
N GLY A 369 -11.05 -31.29 11.48
CA GLY A 369 -11.20 -32.74 11.68
C GLY A 369 -10.61 -33.63 10.58
N VAL A 370 -10.12 -33.08 9.46
CA VAL A 370 -9.59 -33.90 8.35
C VAL A 370 -8.15 -34.35 8.65
N SER A 371 -7.95 -35.66 8.73
CA SER A 371 -6.64 -36.30 8.99
C SER A 371 -6.05 -37.05 7.79
N ASN A 372 -6.65 -36.91 6.61
CA ASN A 372 -6.27 -37.63 5.39
C ASN A 372 -5.97 -36.62 4.28
N ASP A 373 -4.96 -36.90 3.46
CA ASP A 373 -4.53 -36.01 2.38
C ASP A 373 -5.61 -35.90 1.29
N GLN A 374 -5.76 -34.71 0.70
CA GLN A 374 -6.74 -34.41 -0.35
C GLN A 374 -6.02 -33.88 -1.59
N GLU A 375 -6.28 -34.49 -2.75
CA GLU A 375 -5.47 -34.33 -3.96
C GLU A 375 -6.35 -33.84 -5.13
N ILE A 376 -6.07 -32.65 -5.68
CA ILE A 376 -6.85 -32.05 -6.76
C ILE A 376 -5.94 -31.78 -7.97
N ASN A 377 -5.73 -32.81 -8.78
CA ASN A 377 -4.91 -32.77 -10.00
C ASN A 377 -5.60 -32.05 -11.18
N SER A 378 -6.89 -31.77 -11.05
CA SER A 378 -7.65 -30.94 -11.99
C SER A 378 -7.22 -29.47 -11.95
N LEU A 379 -7.07 -28.86 -13.13
CA LEU A 379 -6.74 -27.43 -13.27
C LEU A 379 -7.77 -26.56 -12.52
N LEU A 380 -7.29 -25.72 -11.60
CA LEU A 380 -8.10 -24.78 -10.82
C LEU A 380 -8.12 -23.41 -11.49
N LYS A 381 -9.18 -23.12 -12.24
CA LYS A 381 -9.36 -21.81 -12.87
C LYS A 381 -10.09 -20.85 -11.93
N GLY A 382 -9.33 -20.11 -11.12
CA GLY A 382 -9.92 -19.22 -10.13
C GLY A 382 -10.70 -18.04 -10.71
N HIS A 383 -11.74 -17.61 -9.98
CA HIS A 383 -12.42 -16.33 -10.16
C HIS A 383 -11.67 -15.18 -9.45
N SER A 384 -12.28 -13.99 -9.38
CA SER A 384 -11.72 -12.86 -8.62
C SER A 384 -11.71 -13.14 -7.12
N ASN A 385 -10.52 -13.23 -6.55
CA ASN A 385 -10.19 -13.60 -5.17
C ASN A 385 -10.41 -15.10 -4.85
N PHE A 386 -9.41 -15.92 -5.16
CA PHE A 386 -9.41 -17.35 -4.79
C PHE A 386 -9.04 -17.54 -3.32
N THR A 387 -9.52 -18.62 -2.68
CA THR A 387 -9.20 -18.93 -1.28
C THR A 387 -8.90 -20.42 -1.11
N ALA A 388 -7.73 -20.77 -0.58
CA ALA A 388 -7.40 -22.14 -0.16
C ALA A 388 -7.22 -22.18 1.37
N ARG A 389 -7.90 -23.11 2.05
CA ARG A 389 -7.81 -23.28 3.50
C ARG A 389 -7.50 -24.75 3.80
N ASN A 390 -6.45 -25.01 4.57
CA ASN A 390 -6.20 -26.30 5.19
C ASN A 390 -6.06 -26.12 6.70
N LEU A 391 -7.15 -26.43 7.41
CA LEU A 391 -7.21 -26.42 8.87
C LEU A 391 -6.90 -27.82 9.45
N GLY A 392 -6.89 -28.85 8.59
CA GLY A 392 -6.68 -30.24 8.96
C GLY A 392 -5.22 -30.62 9.14
N ASN A 393 -4.99 -31.92 9.35
CA ASN A 393 -3.66 -32.51 9.57
C ASN A 393 -3.13 -33.31 8.36
N GLY A 394 -3.97 -33.57 7.35
CA GLY A 394 -3.54 -34.11 6.06
C GLY A 394 -3.08 -33.01 5.11
N GLU A 395 -2.27 -33.34 4.11
CA GLU A 395 -1.80 -32.39 3.10
C GLU A 395 -2.90 -32.05 2.09
N LEU A 396 -2.99 -30.78 1.68
CA LEU A 396 -3.84 -30.35 0.55
C LEU A 396 -2.96 -30.15 -0.69
N ILE A 397 -3.01 -31.10 -1.61
CA ILE A 397 -2.22 -31.12 -2.84
C ILE A 397 -3.06 -30.54 -3.99
N LEU A 398 -2.56 -29.49 -4.61
CA LEU A 398 -3.22 -28.73 -5.67
C LEU A 398 -2.41 -28.81 -6.97
N GLY A 399 -3.10 -29.15 -8.07
CA GLY A 399 -2.56 -29.09 -9.42
C GLY A 399 -2.39 -27.65 -9.93
N SER A 400 -2.38 -27.49 -11.26
CA SER A 400 -2.19 -26.17 -11.87
C SER A 400 -3.33 -25.21 -11.53
N TYR A 401 -3.02 -23.91 -11.40
CA TYR A 401 -4.01 -22.84 -11.27
C TYR A 401 -3.94 -21.89 -12.48
N ALA A 402 -5.07 -21.32 -12.89
CA ALA A 402 -5.10 -20.35 -13.99
C ALA A 402 -6.15 -19.26 -13.82
N ASN A 403 -5.77 -17.98 -13.85
CA ASN A 403 -6.74 -16.87 -13.84
C ASN A 403 -6.67 -16.03 -15.12
N THR A 404 -7.21 -16.59 -16.20
CA THR A 404 -7.13 -16.00 -17.54
C THR A 404 -8.28 -15.04 -17.88
N SER A 405 -9.31 -14.94 -17.03
CA SER A 405 -10.55 -14.19 -17.33
C SER A 405 -10.95 -13.21 -16.24
N GLY A 406 -11.05 -11.93 -16.61
CA GLY A 406 -11.38 -10.82 -15.71
C GLY A 406 -10.73 -9.52 -16.17
N ASP A 407 -10.90 -8.46 -15.39
CA ASP A 407 -10.18 -7.20 -15.54
C ASP A 407 -8.66 -7.40 -15.35
N LYS A 408 -7.86 -6.42 -15.77
CA LYS A 408 -6.41 -6.34 -15.57
C LYS A 408 -5.98 -5.13 -14.73
N ASP A 409 -6.87 -4.18 -14.48
CA ASP A 409 -6.66 -3.03 -13.60
C ASP A 409 -7.06 -3.30 -12.13
N SER A 410 -7.18 -4.58 -11.73
CA SER A 410 -7.65 -5.00 -10.40
C SER A 410 -6.67 -5.96 -9.72
N ILE A 411 -6.50 -5.83 -8.40
CA ILE A 411 -5.77 -6.81 -7.57
C ILE A 411 -6.65 -8.04 -7.34
N TYR A 412 -6.08 -9.23 -7.53
CA TYR A 412 -6.69 -10.52 -7.25
C TYR A 412 -6.04 -11.13 -5.99
N THR A 413 -6.78 -11.19 -4.89
CA THR A 413 -6.26 -11.70 -3.61
C THR A 413 -6.40 -13.22 -3.54
N HIS A 414 -5.30 -13.95 -3.42
CA HIS A 414 -5.32 -15.34 -2.97
C HIS A 414 -5.26 -15.34 -1.45
N THR A 415 -6.30 -15.83 -0.77
CA THR A 415 -6.27 -16.03 0.69
C THR A 415 -5.85 -17.47 0.96
N ILE A 416 -4.72 -17.68 1.62
CA ILE A 416 -4.18 -19.00 1.95
C ILE A 416 -4.09 -19.14 3.46
N GLU A 417 -4.95 -19.95 4.05
CA GLU A 417 -4.95 -20.26 5.49
C GLU A 417 -4.49 -21.70 5.66
N ALA A 418 -3.21 -21.89 5.94
CA ALA A 418 -2.58 -23.21 6.03
C ALA A 418 -2.09 -23.40 7.47
N ASP A 419 -2.88 -24.11 8.28
CA ASP A 419 -2.45 -24.68 9.56
C ASP A 419 -1.85 -26.08 9.35
N GLY A 420 -2.49 -26.88 8.49
CA GLY A 420 -1.86 -27.98 7.77
C GLY A 420 -1.17 -27.50 6.49
N ASP A 421 -0.32 -28.36 5.90
CA ASP A 421 0.47 -28.02 4.71
C ASP A 421 -0.40 -27.93 3.43
N ILE A 422 -0.02 -27.03 2.51
CA ILE A 422 -0.64 -26.84 1.18
C ILE A 422 0.47 -26.80 0.12
N THR A 423 0.38 -27.68 -0.87
CA THR A 423 1.39 -27.81 -1.95
C THR A 423 0.76 -27.58 -3.31
N PHE A 424 1.33 -26.68 -4.09
CA PHE A 424 1.02 -26.51 -5.52
C PHE A 424 2.07 -27.24 -6.38
N GLU A 425 1.71 -28.38 -6.95
CA GLU A 425 2.57 -29.12 -7.90
C GLU A 425 2.49 -28.58 -9.33
N GLY A 426 1.34 -28.00 -9.70
CA GLY A 426 1.12 -27.44 -11.03
C GLY A 426 1.45 -25.95 -11.13
N ALA A 427 1.58 -25.48 -12.38
CA ALA A 427 1.88 -24.08 -12.65
C ALA A 427 0.72 -23.16 -12.26
N VAL A 428 1.04 -22.01 -11.65
CA VAL A 428 0.10 -20.98 -11.21
C VAL A 428 0.18 -19.80 -12.17
N THR A 429 -0.76 -19.77 -13.12
CA THR A 429 -0.75 -18.85 -14.25
C THR A 429 -1.69 -17.66 -14.05
N THR A 430 -1.17 -16.44 -14.19
CA THR A 430 -1.89 -15.20 -13.86
C THR A 430 -2.37 -14.44 -15.11
N GLY A 431 -1.76 -14.70 -16.27
CA GLY A 431 -2.22 -14.20 -17.58
C GLY A 431 -2.14 -12.68 -17.70
N GLY A 432 -1.09 -12.07 -17.12
CA GLY A 432 -0.94 -10.62 -16.96
C GLY A 432 -2.03 -10.01 -16.08
N ARG A 433 -2.17 -10.48 -14.83
CA ARG A 433 -3.00 -9.89 -13.75
C ARG A 433 -2.23 -9.86 -12.45
N THR A 434 -2.53 -8.89 -11.60
CA THR A 434 -1.85 -8.69 -10.32
C THR A 434 -2.42 -9.58 -9.22
N PHE A 435 -1.56 -10.37 -8.58
CA PHE A 435 -1.96 -11.30 -7.51
C PHE A 435 -1.33 -10.98 -6.15
N GLN A 436 -2.15 -10.83 -5.12
CA GLN A 436 -1.70 -10.73 -3.73
C GLN A 436 -2.00 -12.03 -2.99
N VAL A 437 -0.98 -12.84 -2.70
CA VAL A 437 -1.11 -14.10 -1.97
C VAL A 437 -0.90 -13.85 -0.48
N ASN A 438 -1.97 -13.83 0.31
CA ASN A 438 -1.93 -13.65 1.76
C ASN A 438 -1.91 -15.01 2.46
N LYS A 439 -0.77 -15.40 3.06
CA LYS A 439 -0.59 -16.61 3.86
C LYS A 439 -0.77 -16.32 5.36
N THR A 440 -1.57 -17.17 6.02
CA THR A 440 -1.79 -17.27 7.47
C THR A 440 -1.78 -18.74 7.93
N GLY A 441 -1.86 -18.98 9.24
CA GLY A 441 -1.79 -20.32 9.82
C GLY A 441 -0.37 -20.89 9.91
N THR A 442 -0.17 -21.94 10.73
CA THR A 442 1.17 -22.42 11.10
C THR A 442 1.90 -23.29 10.06
N GLY A 443 1.17 -23.91 9.14
CA GLY A 443 1.69 -24.85 8.14
C GLY A 443 2.48 -24.19 7.01
N THR A 444 3.00 -25.05 6.14
CA THR A 444 3.82 -24.71 4.97
C THR A 444 2.94 -24.46 3.75
N LEU A 445 3.26 -23.43 2.97
CA LEU A 445 2.78 -23.24 1.62
C LEU A 445 3.94 -23.47 0.65
N ALA A 446 3.88 -24.52 -0.18
CA ALA A 446 4.93 -24.87 -1.13
C ALA A 446 4.48 -24.68 -2.58
N TYR A 447 5.41 -24.24 -3.44
CA TYR A 447 5.22 -24.18 -4.89
C TYR A 447 6.36 -24.92 -5.60
N LEU A 448 6.05 -26.03 -6.25
CA LEU A 448 7.03 -26.93 -6.88
C LEU A 448 7.14 -26.71 -8.41
N SER A 449 6.62 -25.57 -8.90
CA SER A 449 6.32 -25.33 -10.31
C SER A 449 6.45 -23.86 -10.68
N THR A 450 5.99 -23.47 -11.87
CA THR A 450 6.02 -22.07 -12.33
C THR A 450 4.96 -21.21 -11.64
N PHE A 451 5.33 -20.01 -11.18
CA PHE A 451 4.41 -18.96 -10.77
C PHE A 451 4.59 -17.73 -11.68
N ASP A 452 3.53 -17.33 -12.38
CA ASP A 452 3.53 -16.17 -13.28
C ASP A 452 3.33 -14.88 -12.49
N PHE A 453 4.38 -14.07 -12.40
CA PHE A 453 4.47 -12.90 -11.55
C PHE A 453 4.33 -11.61 -12.37
N ASN A 454 3.20 -10.92 -12.22
CA ASN A 454 2.91 -9.70 -12.97
C ASN A 454 3.37 -8.44 -12.22
N LEU A 455 4.10 -7.57 -12.91
CA LEU A 455 4.50 -6.22 -12.45
C LEU A 455 3.65 -5.16 -13.17
N GLY A 456 2.36 -5.12 -12.83
CA GLY A 456 1.34 -4.36 -13.54
C GLY A 456 1.22 -2.88 -13.13
N HIS A 457 0.98 -2.02 -14.13
CA HIS A 457 0.58 -0.62 -13.94
C HIS A 457 -0.91 -0.45 -14.28
N LYS A 458 -1.68 0.08 -13.32
CA LYS A 458 -3.13 0.34 -13.42
C LYS A 458 -3.40 1.52 -14.36
N SER A 459 -4.50 1.51 -15.12
CA SER A 459 -4.94 2.60 -16.01
C SER A 459 -5.33 3.90 -15.28
N GLY A 460 -4.33 4.59 -14.71
CA GLY A 460 -4.53 5.80 -13.91
C GLY A 460 -3.35 6.26 -13.05
N GLY A 461 -2.18 5.58 -13.07
CA GLY A 461 -0.99 6.03 -12.33
C GLY A 461 -0.70 5.29 -11.02
N GLY A 462 -1.36 4.15 -10.76
CA GLY A 462 -1.12 3.32 -9.59
C GLY A 462 -0.28 2.09 -9.95
N VAL A 463 0.78 1.82 -9.17
CA VAL A 463 1.53 0.56 -9.24
C VAL A 463 0.84 -0.47 -8.36
N GLU A 464 0.39 -1.56 -8.97
CA GLU A 464 -0.21 -2.69 -8.27
C GLU A 464 0.53 -3.94 -8.74
N GLN A 465 1.62 -4.26 -8.04
CA GLN A 465 2.47 -5.43 -8.29
C GLN A 465 1.87 -6.70 -7.67
N SER A 466 2.16 -7.86 -8.26
CA SER A 466 1.92 -9.14 -7.57
C SER A 466 2.84 -9.23 -6.35
N LYS A 467 2.44 -9.97 -5.30
CA LYS A 467 3.29 -10.31 -4.14
C LYS A 467 2.71 -11.41 -3.25
N PHE A 468 3.59 -12.09 -2.53
CA PHE A 468 3.25 -12.88 -1.35
C PHE A 468 3.33 -12.01 -0.09
N ILE A 469 2.41 -12.21 0.85
CA ILE A 469 2.46 -11.69 2.22
C ILE A 469 2.32 -12.88 3.17
N VAL A 470 3.37 -13.19 3.92
CA VAL A 470 3.46 -14.34 4.83
C VAL A 470 3.38 -13.83 6.27
N ASN A 471 2.17 -13.80 6.80
CA ASN A 471 1.94 -13.33 8.17
C ASN A 471 2.34 -14.40 9.19
N GLU A 472 2.09 -15.67 8.88
CA GLU A 472 2.28 -16.81 9.77
C GLU A 472 2.70 -18.07 8.98
N GLY A 473 3.39 -18.99 9.66
CA GLY A 473 3.86 -20.24 9.08
C GLY A 473 5.04 -20.05 8.11
N THR A 474 5.12 -20.94 7.12
CA THR A 474 6.26 -21.00 6.19
C THR A 474 5.79 -20.90 4.73
N LEU A 475 6.56 -20.20 3.91
CA LEU A 475 6.47 -20.23 2.45
C LEU A 475 7.74 -20.90 1.89
N ASP A 476 7.61 -22.00 1.15
CA ASP A 476 8.73 -22.62 0.43
C ASP A 476 8.71 -22.22 -1.05
N ILE A 477 9.78 -21.53 -1.46
CA ILE A 477 10.05 -21.09 -2.83
C ILE A 477 11.31 -21.75 -3.44
N SER A 478 11.94 -22.70 -2.72
CA SER A 478 13.18 -23.36 -3.14
C SER A 478 13.06 -24.14 -4.45
N GLN A 479 11.86 -24.57 -4.82
CA GLN A 479 11.55 -25.24 -6.09
C GLN A 479 10.63 -24.42 -7.01
N MET A 480 10.26 -23.19 -6.62
CA MET A 480 9.44 -22.30 -7.43
C MET A 480 10.23 -21.78 -8.64
N ASN A 481 9.63 -21.87 -9.83
CA ASN A 481 10.16 -21.20 -11.02
C ASN A 481 9.42 -19.87 -11.18
N LEU A 482 10.08 -18.74 -10.91
CA LEU A 482 9.46 -17.42 -11.01
C LEU A 482 9.49 -16.95 -12.47
N ASN A 483 8.32 -16.72 -13.08
CA ASN A 483 8.21 -16.22 -14.46
C ASN A 483 7.65 -14.80 -14.46
N PHE A 484 8.33 -13.84 -15.10
CA PHE A 484 7.90 -12.44 -15.12
C PHE A 484 6.98 -12.14 -16.33
N GLU A 485 5.73 -11.78 -16.06
CA GLU A 485 4.76 -11.36 -17.08
C GLU A 485 4.45 -9.86 -17.02
N SER A 486 4.10 -9.27 -18.17
CA SER A 486 3.51 -7.93 -18.23
C SER A 486 1.98 -7.98 -18.29
N ASN A 487 1.33 -6.85 -18.01
CA ASN A 487 -0.13 -6.67 -18.13
C ASN A 487 -0.72 -7.07 -19.49
N THR A 488 0.05 -7.26 -20.57
CA THR A 488 -0.49 -7.77 -21.84
C THR A 488 -0.80 -9.28 -21.77
N GLY A 489 -0.06 -10.05 -20.99
CA GLY A 489 -0.09 -11.53 -20.98
C GLY A 489 0.69 -12.18 -22.14
N SER A 490 1.69 -11.49 -22.70
CA SER A 490 2.79 -12.13 -23.46
C SER A 490 4.00 -11.22 -23.63
N GLY A 491 5.20 -11.80 -23.50
CA GLY A 491 6.49 -11.15 -23.72
C GLY A 491 7.15 -10.59 -22.46
N SER A 492 8.48 -10.40 -22.55
CA SER A 492 9.31 -9.82 -21.49
C SER A 492 8.81 -8.43 -21.05
N ILE A 493 9.04 -8.11 -19.79
CA ILE A 493 8.65 -6.83 -19.19
C ILE A 493 9.59 -5.73 -19.69
N ASP A 494 9.04 -4.74 -20.39
CA ASP A 494 9.77 -3.53 -20.76
C ASP A 494 10.17 -2.73 -19.49
N PRO A 495 11.47 -2.58 -19.17
CA PRO A 495 11.92 -1.88 -17.97
C PRO A 495 11.48 -0.41 -17.95
N ALA A 496 11.22 0.21 -19.10
CA ALA A 496 10.70 1.58 -19.17
C ALA A 496 9.26 1.71 -18.65
N THR A 497 8.57 0.60 -18.37
CA THR A 497 7.26 0.57 -17.70
C THR A 497 7.35 0.40 -16.17
N LEU A 498 8.55 0.11 -15.63
CA LEU A 498 8.78 -0.09 -14.20
C LEU A 498 9.16 1.23 -13.50
N VAL A 499 8.15 1.95 -13.01
CA VAL A 499 8.29 3.28 -12.40
C VAL A 499 8.80 3.31 -10.95
N ASN A 500 8.90 2.16 -10.26
CA ASN A 500 9.40 2.08 -8.88
C ASN A 500 10.85 1.59 -8.81
N ASP A 501 11.54 2.00 -7.74
CA ASP A 501 12.90 1.57 -7.41
C ASP A 501 12.94 0.16 -6.80
N SER A 502 11.84 -0.30 -6.21
CA SER A 502 11.74 -1.63 -5.61
C SER A 502 10.32 -2.18 -5.64
N TYR A 503 10.23 -3.49 -5.89
CA TYR A 503 9.02 -4.28 -5.97
C TYR A 503 9.14 -5.49 -5.02
N VAL A 504 8.61 -5.37 -3.79
CA VAL A 504 8.46 -6.49 -2.85
C VAL A 504 7.76 -7.70 -3.50
N LEU A 505 8.49 -8.80 -3.69
CA LEU A 505 7.98 -10.07 -4.20
C LEU A 505 7.36 -10.91 -3.09
N VAL A 506 8.03 -10.95 -1.92
CA VAL A 506 7.59 -11.65 -0.71
C VAL A 506 7.77 -10.73 0.49
N ASP A 507 6.72 -10.57 1.29
CA ASP A 507 6.72 -9.81 2.53
C ASP A 507 6.43 -10.75 3.70
N TYR A 508 7.43 -11.08 4.51
CA TYR A 508 7.27 -11.96 5.68
C TYR A 508 7.45 -11.22 7.02
N SER A 509 7.43 -9.88 6.97
CA SER A 509 7.51 -8.99 8.13
C SER A 509 6.38 -9.15 9.15
N GLY A 510 5.27 -9.81 8.78
CA GLY A 510 4.15 -10.10 9.68
C GLY A 510 4.44 -11.16 10.76
N GLY A 511 5.48 -11.99 10.57
CA GLY A 511 5.86 -13.04 11.53
C GLY A 511 6.09 -14.43 10.93
N GLY A 512 5.88 -14.60 9.62
CA GLY A 512 6.17 -15.84 8.90
C GLY A 512 7.66 -16.03 8.58
N SER A 513 7.96 -17.13 7.90
CA SER A 513 9.31 -17.45 7.40
C SER A 513 9.31 -17.95 5.96
N VAL A 514 10.48 -17.91 5.31
CA VAL A 514 10.65 -18.31 3.90
C VAL A 514 11.79 -19.31 3.77
N ILE A 515 11.59 -20.37 2.99
CA ILE A 515 12.63 -21.33 2.58
C ILE A 515 13.02 -21.01 1.13
N THR A 516 14.32 -20.80 0.90
CA THR A 516 14.95 -20.57 -0.41
C THR A 516 15.81 -21.77 -0.81
N ASP A 517 16.26 -21.84 -2.07
CA ASP A 517 17.36 -22.75 -2.40
C ASP A 517 18.71 -22.23 -1.82
N SER A 518 19.67 -23.15 -1.74
CA SER A 518 21.06 -23.00 -1.35
C SER A 518 21.96 -22.28 -2.37
N THR A 519 21.52 -22.13 -3.63
CA THR A 519 22.26 -21.48 -4.73
C THR A 519 21.51 -20.29 -5.34
N SER A 520 20.18 -20.24 -5.26
CA SER A 520 19.36 -19.08 -5.64
C SER A 520 18.13 -18.88 -4.74
N ILE A 521 17.59 -17.66 -4.70
CA ILE A 521 16.45 -17.31 -3.81
C ILE A 521 15.18 -18.09 -4.20
N PHE A 522 14.93 -18.21 -5.50
CA PHE A 522 13.92 -19.07 -6.11
C PHE A 522 14.63 -20.24 -6.81
N GLY A 523 13.94 -21.38 -6.99
CA GLY A 523 14.50 -22.55 -7.69
C GLY A 523 14.87 -22.28 -9.15
N ASN A 524 14.15 -21.36 -9.82
CA ASN A 524 14.56 -20.75 -11.09
C ASN A 524 13.90 -19.37 -11.26
N VAL A 525 14.42 -18.55 -12.17
CA VAL A 525 13.83 -17.25 -12.55
C VAL A 525 13.92 -17.11 -14.08
N SER A 526 12.87 -16.59 -14.71
CA SER A 526 12.89 -16.22 -16.14
C SER A 526 13.86 -15.07 -16.42
N ASP A 527 13.93 -14.63 -17.68
CA ASP A 527 14.59 -13.37 -18.03
C ASP A 527 14.11 -12.25 -17.08
N LEU A 528 15.05 -11.69 -16.31
CA LEU A 528 14.80 -10.56 -15.42
C LEU A 528 14.60 -9.28 -16.26
N PRO A 529 13.77 -8.32 -15.81
CA PRO A 529 13.73 -7.00 -16.45
C PRO A 529 15.12 -6.36 -16.44
N ASP A 530 15.62 -5.88 -17.58
CA ASP A 530 16.97 -5.32 -17.68
C ASP A 530 17.19 -4.21 -16.63
N GLY A 531 18.27 -4.33 -15.86
CA GLY A 531 18.57 -3.40 -14.78
C GLY A 531 17.83 -3.65 -13.46
N PHE A 532 17.17 -4.80 -13.28
CA PHE A 532 16.59 -5.24 -11.99
C PHE A 532 17.28 -6.51 -11.45
N ALA A 533 17.25 -6.69 -10.13
CA ALA A 533 17.82 -7.84 -9.43
C ALA A 533 16.94 -8.26 -8.24
N ILE A 534 16.85 -9.58 -8.00
CA ILE A 534 16.16 -10.12 -6.83
C ILE A 534 17.12 -10.14 -5.65
N VAL A 535 16.71 -9.54 -4.53
CA VAL A 535 17.51 -9.41 -3.30
C VAL A 535 16.69 -9.87 -2.10
N HIS A 536 17.33 -10.64 -1.23
CA HIS A 536 16.77 -11.07 0.05
C HIS A 536 17.08 -10.02 1.13
N ASP A 537 16.13 -9.12 1.37
CA ASP A 537 16.23 -8.14 2.45
C ASP A 537 15.84 -8.80 3.79
N ALA A 538 16.81 -9.47 4.38
CA ALA A 538 16.68 -10.07 5.70
C ALA A 538 16.57 -9.04 6.85
N ALA A 539 16.80 -7.74 6.60
CA ALA A 539 16.68 -6.70 7.62
C ALA A 539 15.24 -6.16 7.74
N ASN A 540 14.52 -6.04 6.62
CA ASN A 540 13.11 -5.68 6.58
C ASN A 540 12.16 -6.89 6.50
N SER A 541 12.69 -8.13 6.53
CA SER A 541 11.95 -9.37 6.36
C SER A 541 11.18 -9.45 5.03
N GLN A 542 11.88 -9.17 3.93
CA GLN A 542 11.33 -9.14 2.57
C GLN A 542 12.24 -9.84 1.54
N ILE A 543 11.67 -10.22 0.41
CA ILE A 543 12.39 -10.51 -0.84
C ILE A 543 11.88 -9.51 -1.87
N VAL A 544 12.77 -8.76 -2.49
CA VAL A 544 12.44 -7.65 -3.39
C VAL A 544 13.05 -7.87 -4.77
N LEU A 545 12.29 -7.59 -5.82
CA LEU A 545 12.86 -7.23 -7.11
C LEU A 545 13.14 -5.73 -7.06
N GLN A 546 14.36 -5.38 -6.65
CA GLN A 546 14.80 -3.99 -6.68
C GLN A 546 15.46 -3.68 -8.01
N ARG A 547 15.41 -2.41 -8.43
CA ARG A 547 16.27 -1.95 -9.52
C ARG A 547 17.70 -2.26 -9.08
N ALA A 548 18.41 -3.04 -9.88
CA ALA A 548 19.78 -3.43 -9.60
C ALA A 548 20.55 -2.14 -9.33
N VAL A 549 21.34 -2.12 -8.25
CA VAL A 549 21.97 -0.89 -7.73
C VAL A 549 22.50 -0.12 -8.93
N ALA A 550 22.03 1.11 -9.11
CA ALA A 550 22.40 1.93 -10.24
C ALA A 550 23.83 2.40 -9.99
N GLY A 551 24.80 1.50 -10.18
CA GLY A 551 26.14 1.62 -9.62
C GLY A 551 26.76 0.32 -9.14
N ILE A 552 28.00 0.42 -8.64
CA ILE A 552 28.78 -0.69 -8.11
C ILE A 552 29.61 -0.22 -6.91
N TYR A 553 29.69 -1.06 -5.87
CA TYR A 553 30.55 -0.82 -4.71
C TYR A 553 31.95 -1.36 -4.98
N VAL A 554 32.97 -0.51 -4.88
CA VAL A 554 34.38 -0.89 -5.06
C VAL A 554 35.20 -0.56 -3.82
N MET A 555 36.15 -1.43 -3.50
CA MET A 555 37.11 -1.21 -2.43
C MET A 555 38.50 -1.68 -2.89
N ALA A 556 39.52 -0.86 -2.65
CA ALA A 556 40.90 -1.29 -2.84
C ALA A 556 41.20 -2.47 -1.90
N GLY A 557 41.47 -3.64 -2.47
CA GLY A 557 41.61 -4.91 -1.72
C GLY A 557 40.31 -5.59 -1.28
N GLY A 558 39.15 -5.19 -1.80
CA GLY A 558 37.86 -5.86 -1.58
C GLY A 558 37.82 -7.31 -2.09
N THR A 559 36.83 -8.08 -1.65
CA THR A 559 36.68 -9.52 -1.99
C THR A 559 35.25 -9.93 -2.37
N GLY A 560 34.35 -8.97 -2.53
CA GLY A 560 32.96 -9.19 -2.91
C GLY A 560 32.71 -9.05 -4.42
N ASP A 561 31.43 -9.01 -4.77
CA ASP A 561 30.89 -8.90 -6.13
C ASP A 561 30.58 -7.46 -6.56
N GLY A 562 30.55 -6.52 -5.62
CA GLY A 562 30.19 -5.11 -5.83
C GLY A 562 28.71 -4.80 -5.60
N SER A 563 27.92 -5.76 -5.12
CA SER A 563 26.48 -5.60 -4.88
C SER A 563 26.15 -4.63 -3.73
N SER A 564 27.04 -4.50 -2.75
CA SER A 564 26.77 -3.72 -1.52
C SER A 564 28.05 -3.27 -0.82
N VAL A 565 27.92 -2.33 0.12
CA VAL A 565 29.01 -1.89 1.01
C VAL A 565 29.67 -3.04 1.81
N ASN A 566 28.94 -4.12 2.05
CA ASN A 566 29.41 -5.32 2.75
C ASN A 566 30.01 -6.39 1.81
N SER A 567 29.79 -6.26 0.50
CA SER A 567 30.34 -7.12 -0.55
C SER A 567 30.94 -6.27 -1.69
N PRO A 568 31.97 -5.43 -1.42
CA PRO A 568 32.53 -4.57 -2.44
C PRO A 568 33.48 -5.32 -3.38
N LEU A 569 33.41 -5.00 -4.67
CA LEU A 569 34.31 -5.54 -5.69
C LEU A 569 35.75 -5.11 -5.38
N GLY A 570 36.66 -6.07 -5.47
CA GLY A 570 38.09 -5.84 -5.30
C GLY A 570 38.71 -5.15 -6.51
N ILE A 571 39.32 -4.00 -6.28
CA ILE A 571 40.23 -3.33 -7.23
C ILE A 571 41.67 -3.32 -6.67
N ALA A 572 42.66 -3.52 -7.53
CA ALA A 572 44.07 -3.66 -7.14
C ALA A 572 44.95 -2.45 -7.52
N ASN A 573 44.50 -1.58 -8.42
CA ASN A 573 45.21 -0.39 -8.90
C ASN A 573 44.25 0.63 -9.53
N MET A 574 44.74 1.84 -9.85
CA MET A 574 43.94 2.92 -10.44
C MET A 574 43.26 2.52 -11.76
N THR A 575 43.91 1.77 -12.64
CA THR A 575 43.32 1.37 -13.93
C THR A 575 42.15 0.39 -13.77
N GLU A 576 42.05 -0.32 -12.64
CA GLU A 576 40.87 -1.10 -12.28
C GLU A 576 39.75 -0.24 -11.67
N LEU A 577 40.07 0.90 -11.06
CA LEU A 577 39.07 1.91 -10.63
C LEU A 577 38.48 2.63 -11.85
N GLU A 578 39.34 2.99 -12.82
CA GLU A 578 38.96 3.55 -14.13
C GLU A 578 38.11 2.54 -14.92
N ALA A 579 38.51 1.26 -14.97
CA ALA A 579 37.68 0.21 -15.58
C ALA A 579 36.30 0.07 -14.91
N ALA A 580 36.20 0.22 -13.58
CA ALA A 580 34.93 0.21 -12.86
C ALA A 580 34.05 1.43 -13.22
N TRP A 581 34.61 2.64 -13.30
CA TRP A 581 33.91 3.84 -13.80
C TRP A 581 33.40 3.67 -15.23
N ASN A 582 34.24 3.09 -16.09
CA ASN A 582 33.95 2.89 -17.51
C ASN A 582 32.89 1.80 -17.73
N SER A 583 32.77 0.83 -16.80
CA SER A 583 31.71 -0.18 -16.83
C SER A 583 30.31 0.37 -16.56
N LEU A 584 30.20 1.56 -15.96
CA LEU A 584 28.91 2.19 -15.69
C LEU A 584 28.19 2.64 -16.97
N SER A 585 26.87 2.44 -16.98
CA SER A 585 25.94 3.12 -17.88
C SER A 585 25.55 4.52 -17.34
N PRO A 586 25.03 5.43 -18.20
CA PRO A 586 24.39 6.66 -17.73
C PRO A 586 23.31 6.38 -16.68
N GLY A 587 23.26 7.20 -15.63
CA GLY A 587 22.40 7.02 -14.46
C GLY A 587 22.98 6.14 -13.35
N GLN A 588 24.20 5.60 -13.50
CA GLN A 588 24.82 4.70 -12.51
C GLN A 588 25.97 5.35 -11.69
N THR A 589 26.31 4.71 -10.56
CA THR A 589 27.12 5.29 -9.47
C THR A 589 28.30 4.42 -9.06
N LEU A 590 29.53 4.93 -9.13
CA LEU A 590 30.69 4.27 -8.52
C LEU A 590 30.74 4.61 -7.02
N PHE A 591 30.42 3.63 -6.17
CA PHE A 591 30.52 3.76 -4.72
C PHE A 591 31.93 3.33 -4.27
N LEU A 592 32.85 4.28 -4.18
CA LEU A 592 34.22 4.03 -3.72
C LEU A 592 34.26 4.01 -2.20
N ILE A 593 34.65 2.89 -1.59
CA ILE A 593 34.77 2.75 -0.13
C ILE A 593 36.21 3.02 0.31
N ASN A 594 36.39 3.79 1.39
CA ASN A 594 37.71 4.05 1.95
C ASN A 594 38.39 2.75 2.42
N SER A 595 39.69 2.59 2.12
CA SER A 595 40.52 1.51 2.66
C SER A 595 41.98 1.94 2.76
N THR A 596 42.76 1.27 3.60
CA THR A 596 44.21 1.51 3.71
C THR A 596 44.97 1.16 2.43
N ALA A 597 44.44 0.26 1.59
CA ALA A 597 45.04 -0.10 0.31
C ALA A 597 44.85 0.98 -0.77
N LEU A 598 43.80 1.81 -0.67
CA LEU A 598 43.57 2.96 -1.55
C LEU A 598 44.65 4.04 -1.39
N GLN A 599 45.33 4.07 -0.24
CA GLN A 599 46.48 4.94 0.04
C GLN A 599 47.83 4.28 -0.32
N GLY A 600 47.81 3.06 -0.89
CA GLY A 600 48.98 2.28 -1.25
C GLY A 600 49.60 2.65 -2.61
N SER A 601 50.75 2.06 -2.91
CA SER A 601 51.58 2.35 -4.11
C SER A 601 50.87 2.17 -5.47
N ASN A 602 49.74 1.50 -5.51
CA ASN A 602 49.00 1.17 -6.73
C ASN A 602 47.93 2.24 -7.09
N PHE A 603 47.74 3.21 -6.20
CA PHE A 603 46.83 4.35 -6.34
C PHE A 603 47.53 5.68 -6.00
N PHE A 604 48.60 5.64 -5.19
CA PHE A 604 49.42 6.79 -4.83
C PHE A 604 50.00 7.53 -6.05
N ASN A 605 49.80 8.85 -6.09
CA ASN A 605 50.28 9.74 -7.15
C ASN A 605 49.89 9.30 -8.56
N LEU A 606 48.67 8.78 -8.70
CA LEU A 606 47.96 8.52 -9.94
C LEU A 606 46.78 9.48 -10.07
N THR A 607 46.48 9.90 -11.30
CA THR A 607 45.20 10.58 -11.61
C THR A 607 44.11 9.53 -11.63
N PHE A 608 42.89 9.86 -11.19
CA PHE A 608 41.69 9.14 -11.59
C PHE A 608 41.04 9.90 -12.75
N ASP A 609 41.19 9.40 -13.98
CA ASP A 609 40.62 10.02 -15.18
C ASP A 609 39.18 9.51 -15.43
N LEU A 610 38.21 10.42 -15.52
CA LEU A 610 36.78 10.12 -15.78
C LEU A 610 36.46 10.37 -17.26
N ASP A 611 36.64 9.33 -18.09
CA ASP A 611 36.59 9.42 -19.57
C ASP A 611 35.19 9.43 -20.19
N SER A 612 34.16 9.18 -19.39
CA SER A 612 32.79 8.94 -19.82
C SER A 612 31.80 9.45 -18.78
N GLY A 613 30.65 9.94 -19.26
CA GLY A 613 29.67 10.68 -18.46
C GLY A 613 28.26 10.09 -18.50
N GLY A 614 27.29 10.88 -18.03
CA GLY A 614 25.87 10.58 -18.16
C GLY A 614 25.30 10.96 -19.53
N ASP A 615 23.97 10.92 -19.66
CA ASP A 615 23.24 11.36 -20.86
C ASP A 615 21.92 12.05 -20.51
N VAL A 616 21.19 12.52 -21.52
CA VAL A 616 19.87 13.15 -21.38
C VAL A 616 18.85 12.35 -22.19
N VAL A 617 17.82 11.83 -21.51
CA VAL A 617 16.75 11.03 -22.12
C VAL A 617 15.40 11.68 -21.80
N ASN A 618 14.59 11.94 -22.83
CA ASN A 618 13.28 12.61 -22.72
C ASN A 618 13.29 14.01 -22.04
N GLY A 619 14.47 14.62 -21.84
CA GLY A 619 14.65 15.88 -21.12
C GLY A 619 15.06 15.72 -19.65
N GLU A 620 15.29 14.49 -19.18
CA GLU A 620 15.82 14.17 -17.84
C GLU A 620 17.30 13.74 -17.93
N VAL A 621 18.12 14.20 -16.99
CA VAL A 621 19.57 13.96 -16.98
C VAL A 621 19.91 12.73 -16.14
N ARG A 622 20.53 11.72 -16.77
CA ARG A 622 20.95 10.47 -16.15
C ARG A 622 22.44 10.51 -15.84
N TYR A 623 22.79 11.20 -14.75
CA TYR A 623 24.18 11.39 -14.33
C TYR A 623 24.94 10.08 -14.13
N LYS A 624 26.22 10.02 -14.56
CA LYS A 624 27.17 9.12 -13.91
C LYS A 624 27.64 9.76 -12.60
N SER A 625 27.70 9.00 -11.52
CA SER A 625 28.00 9.55 -10.18
C SER A 625 29.19 8.85 -9.53
N LEU A 626 30.15 9.59 -8.99
CA LEU A 626 31.21 9.07 -8.12
C LEU A 626 30.87 9.47 -6.69
N VAL A 627 30.63 8.50 -5.81
CA VAL A 627 30.23 8.74 -4.42
C VAL A 627 31.19 8.01 -3.49
N GLY A 628 31.89 8.76 -2.66
CA GLY A 628 32.71 8.19 -1.59
C GLY A 628 31.87 7.68 -0.43
N VAL A 629 32.24 6.50 0.07
CA VAL A 629 31.65 5.83 1.23
C VAL A 629 32.69 5.83 2.34
N ALA A 630 32.32 6.41 3.49
CA ALA A 630 33.19 6.49 4.66
C ALA A 630 33.45 5.12 5.29
N ASP A 631 34.60 4.96 5.94
CA ASP A 631 34.87 3.81 6.80
C ASP A 631 34.17 3.88 8.16
N SER A 632 34.39 2.88 9.01
CA SER A 632 33.81 2.78 10.36
C SER A 632 34.18 3.92 11.33
N ASN A 633 35.15 4.77 10.96
CA ASN A 633 35.59 5.94 11.73
C ASN A 633 35.04 7.25 11.14
N GLY A 634 34.22 7.19 10.09
CA GLY A 634 33.69 8.35 9.37
C GLY A 634 34.63 8.95 8.33
N VAL A 635 35.74 8.28 7.98
CA VAL A 635 36.73 8.83 7.04
C VAL A 635 36.37 8.46 5.61
N PHE A 636 36.09 9.47 4.78
CA PHE A 636 35.84 9.35 3.34
C PHE A 636 37.09 8.89 2.56
N PRO A 637 36.92 8.29 1.36
CA PRO A 637 38.04 7.85 0.52
C PRO A 637 39.01 8.99 0.22
N THR A 638 40.30 8.73 0.43
CA THR A 638 41.35 9.74 0.25
C THR A 638 42.29 9.36 -0.90
N LEU A 639 42.20 10.12 -2.00
CA LEU A 639 43.19 10.08 -3.08
C LEU A 639 44.42 10.90 -2.65
N ASN A 640 45.62 10.30 -2.75
CA ASN A 640 46.86 10.87 -2.23
C ASN A 640 47.96 10.92 -3.30
N GLY A 641 48.52 12.10 -3.55
CA GLY A 641 49.59 12.33 -4.52
C GLY A 641 50.97 12.58 -3.90
N SER A 642 51.94 13.01 -4.71
CA SER A 642 53.30 13.34 -4.26
C SER A 642 53.71 14.80 -4.47
N TRP A 643 52.76 15.69 -4.75
CA TRP A 643 53.00 17.13 -4.83
C TRP A 643 53.20 17.71 -3.43
N THR A 644 54.08 18.70 -3.30
CA THR A 644 54.32 19.42 -2.04
C THR A 644 54.57 20.90 -2.30
N LYS A 645 54.32 21.74 -1.30
CA LYS A 645 54.63 23.18 -1.31
C LYS A 645 56.03 23.45 -1.88
N GLY A 646 56.12 24.31 -2.89
CA GLY A 646 57.34 24.68 -3.61
C GLY A 646 57.68 23.78 -4.80
N SER A 647 56.88 22.74 -5.10
CA SER A 647 57.16 21.84 -6.24
C SER A 647 56.86 22.46 -7.61
N GLY A 648 56.05 23.53 -7.67
CA GLY A 648 55.56 24.08 -8.93
C GLY A 648 54.64 23.10 -9.68
N SER A 649 54.64 23.17 -11.01
CA SER A 649 53.76 22.33 -11.84
C SER A 649 54.34 20.93 -12.11
N THR A 650 53.51 19.89 -11.96
CA THR A 650 53.85 18.47 -12.15
C THR A 650 52.89 17.74 -13.10
N TYR A 651 51.89 18.44 -13.63
CA TYR A 651 50.79 17.97 -14.49
C TYR A 651 49.93 16.85 -13.89
N ARG A 652 49.90 16.73 -12.55
CA ARG A 652 49.25 15.61 -11.84
C ARG A 652 48.04 16.06 -11.02
N ARG A 653 46.89 15.47 -11.33
CA ARG A 653 45.57 15.79 -10.76
C ARG A 653 45.09 14.65 -9.87
N GLY A 654 44.23 14.92 -8.90
CA GLY A 654 43.55 13.90 -8.12
C GLY A 654 42.45 13.23 -8.95
N ILE A 655 41.47 14.02 -9.40
CA ILE A 655 40.44 13.61 -10.36
C ILE A 655 40.50 14.51 -11.59
N GLN A 656 40.34 13.93 -12.78
CA GLN A 656 40.13 14.66 -14.03
C GLN A 656 38.77 14.28 -14.63
N VAL A 657 38.03 15.25 -15.15
CA VAL A 657 36.93 15.00 -16.10
C VAL A 657 37.43 15.38 -17.48
N ASP A 658 37.29 14.46 -18.43
CA ASP A 658 37.90 14.56 -19.76
C ASP A 658 37.14 15.45 -20.76
N ASN A 659 37.82 15.78 -21.86
CA ASN A 659 37.30 16.68 -22.90
C ASN A 659 36.02 16.12 -23.54
N GLY A 660 34.94 16.92 -23.51
CA GLY A 660 33.61 16.55 -23.98
C GLY A 660 32.77 15.69 -23.02
N VAL A 661 33.28 15.36 -21.82
CA VAL A 661 32.54 14.56 -20.83
C VAL A 661 31.65 15.47 -19.97
N GLY A 662 30.38 15.10 -19.77
CA GLY A 662 29.39 15.85 -18.99
C GLY A 662 28.38 14.95 -18.26
N HIS A 663 27.40 15.57 -17.60
CA HIS A 663 26.39 14.93 -16.76
C HIS A 663 27.02 14.03 -15.69
N ILE A 664 27.87 14.63 -14.83
CA ILE A 664 28.64 13.94 -13.79
C ILE A 664 28.32 14.48 -12.40
N LYS A 665 28.31 13.61 -11.40
CA LYS A 665 28.35 13.97 -9.98
C LYS A 665 29.61 13.44 -9.31
N ILE A 666 30.27 14.24 -8.47
CA ILE A 666 31.42 13.85 -7.63
C ILE A 666 31.10 14.24 -6.19
N GLN A 667 31.03 13.26 -5.29
CA GLN A 667 30.54 13.45 -3.93
C GLN A 667 31.39 12.71 -2.89
N ASN A 668 31.58 13.31 -1.71
CA ASN A 668 32.16 12.66 -0.52
C ASN A 668 33.60 12.13 -0.70
N ILE A 669 34.50 12.89 -1.33
CA ILE A 669 35.89 12.46 -1.60
C ILE A 669 36.89 13.43 -0.98
N ASN A 670 37.95 12.88 -0.36
CA ASN A 670 39.12 13.62 0.07
C ASN A 670 40.22 13.54 -1.02
N ILE A 671 40.90 14.65 -1.30
CA ILE A 671 42.02 14.71 -2.26
C ILE A 671 43.18 15.45 -1.61
N THR A 672 44.40 14.90 -1.69
CA THR A 672 45.56 15.51 -1.04
C THR A 672 46.86 15.35 -1.82
N HIS A 673 47.78 16.32 -1.71
CA HIS A 673 49.13 16.26 -2.30
C HIS A 673 49.15 16.09 -3.83
N PHE A 674 48.28 16.80 -4.55
CA PHE A 674 48.26 16.86 -6.02
C PHE A 674 48.57 18.28 -6.53
N GLU A 675 48.94 18.45 -7.81
CA GLU A 675 48.98 19.80 -8.38
C GLU A 675 47.56 20.36 -8.50
N ASN A 676 46.63 19.56 -9.01
CA ASN A 676 45.22 19.92 -9.08
C ASN A 676 44.38 18.95 -8.25
N GLY A 677 43.46 19.46 -7.43
CA GLY A 677 42.49 18.61 -6.72
C GLY A 677 41.53 17.93 -7.70
N ILE A 678 40.67 18.74 -8.32
CA ILE A 678 39.83 18.33 -9.46
C ILE A 678 40.12 19.24 -10.66
N TYR A 679 40.25 18.65 -11.84
CA TYR A 679 40.43 19.36 -13.11
C TYR A 679 39.32 18.98 -14.09
N LEU A 680 38.40 19.90 -14.36
CA LEU A 680 37.38 19.75 -15.41
C LEU A 680 37.97 20.29 -16.72
N ASN A 681 38.21 19.41 -17.69
CA ASN A 681 38.92 19.72 -18.92
C ASN A 681 37.98 19.82 -20.12
N ASN A 682 37.83 20.97 -20.76
CA ASN A 682 37.26 21.07 -22.11
C ASN A 682 38.27 21.67 -23.13
N SER A 683 39.57 21.70 -22.80
CA SER A 683 40.58 22.36 -23.63
C SER A 683 40.75 21.68 -25.00
N GLY A 684 40.62 22.45 -26.08
CA GLY A 684 40.67 21.95 -27.45
C GLY A 684 39.34 21.41 -28.01
N LYS A 685 38.22 21.72 -27.34
CA LYS A 685 36.84 21.59 -27.84
C LYS A 685 36.68 22.13 -29.28
N ALA A 686 35.80 21.51 -30.06
CA ALA A 686 35.50 21.96 -31.42
C ALA A 686 34.46 23.10 -31.46
N VAL A 687 34.69 24.07 -32.36
CA VAL A 687 33.99 25.37 -32.55
C VAL A 687 32.46 25.31 -32.80
N SER A 688 31.84 24.13 -32.76
CA SER A 688 30.44 23.93 -33.19
C SER A 688 29.54 23.18 -32.21
N THR A 689 30.03 22.82 -31.03
CA THR A 689 29.26 22.05 -30.03
C THR A 689 29.30 22.73 -28.68
N LEU A 690 28.22 23.42 -28.31
CA LEU A 690 27.94 23.73 -26.90
C LEU A 690 27.92 22.40 -26.13
N VAL A 691 28.62 22.36 -25.01
CA VAL A 691 28.63 21.21 -24.10
C VAL A 691 27.89 21.65 -22.85
N ASP A 692 26.66 21.15 -22.72
CA ASP A 692 25.95 21.23 -21.45
C ASP A 692 26.67 20.29 -20.48
N TRP A 693 27.47 20.85 -19.58
CA TRP A 693 28.36 20.06 -18.76
C TRP A 693 27.61 19.43 -17.60
N ASP A 694 26.70 20.18 -16.96
CA ASP A 694 25.85 19.76 -15.84
C ASP A 694 26.62 18.91 -14.81
N ILE A 695 27.75 19.46 -14.34
CA ILE A 695 28.69 18.81 -13.41
C ILE A 695 28.43 19.30 -11.99
N HIS A 696 28.25 18.36 -11.06
CA HIS A 696 27.99 18.66 -9.65
C HIS A 696 29.09 18.09 -8.76
N ILE A 697 29.80 18.95 -8.05
CA ILE A 697 30.79 18.60 -7.02
C ILE A 697 30.17 18.95 -5.67
N SER A 698 30.17 18.03 -4.70
CA SER A 698 29.57 18.28 -3.38
C SER A 698 30.30 17.53 -2.27
N ASN A 699 30.52 18.17 -1.12
CA ASN A 699 31.21 17.56 0.02
C ASN A 699 32.57 16.93 -0.37
N VAL A 700 33.41 17.71 -1.07
CA VAL A 700 34.77 17.32 -1.48
C VAL A 700 35.80 18.18 -0.76
N HIS A 701 36.82 17.55 -0.17
CA HIS A 701 37.83 18.24 0.63
C HIS A 701 39.22 18.06 0.01
N VAL A 702 39.80 19.15 -0.45
CA VAL A 702 41.10 19.22 -1.10
C VAL A 702 42.11 19.84 -0.14
N THR A 703 43.29 19.21 0.02
CA THR A 703 44.33 19.68 0.95
C THR A 703 45.73 19.60 0.36
N ALA A 704 46.61 20.54 0.71
CA ALA A 704 48.02 20.54 0.31
C ALA A 704 48.20 20.40 -1.22
N VAL A 705 47.70 21.39 -1.98
CA VAL A 705 47.72 21.38 -3.46
C VAL A 705 48.32 22.66 -4.05
N ARG A 706 48.53 22.70 -5.38
CA ARG A 706 48.88 23.95 -6.07
C ARG A 706 47.62 24.76 -6.42
N GLU A 707 46.68 24.12 -7.12
CA GLU A 707 45.38 24.67 -7.51
C GLU A 707 44.28 23.67 -7.07
N GLY A 708 43.20 24.10 -6.42
CA GLY A 708 42.18 23.19 -5.86
C GLY A 708 41.23 22.63 -6.90
N PHE A 709 40.24 23.42 -7.30
CA PHE A 709 39.33 23.10 -8.40
C PHE A 709 39.66 23.97 -9.61
N VAL A 710 40.01 23.35 -10.74
CA VAL A 710 40.29 24.04 -12.02
C VAL A 710 39.21 23.66 -13.02
N ILE A 711 38.50 24.67 -13.54
CA ILE A 711 37.37 24.52 -14.46
C ILE A 711 37.69 25.27 -15.75
N ASP A 712 37.89 24.52 -16.84
CA ASP A 712 38.30 24.99 -18.16
C ASP A 712 37.17 24.79 -19.18
N GLY A 713 36.42 25.87 -19.47
CA GLY A 713 35.26 25.85 -20.37
C GLY A 713 35.58 25.61 -21.86
N GLY A 714 36.87 25.62 -22.23
CA GLY A 714 37.36 25.25 -23.55
C GLY A 714 37.09 26.23 -24.70
N ALA A 715 36.41 27.36 -24.49
CA ALA A 715 36.17 28.34 -25.57
C ALA A 715 37.44 29.11 -25.93
N GLN A 716 37.76 29.19 -27.22
CA GLN A 716 38.92 29.93 -27.71
C GLN A 716 38.51 30.96 -28.78
N GLY A 717 39.21 32.10 -28.86
CA GLY A 717 39.04 33.07 -29.94
C GLY A 717 37.57 33.45 -30.24
N SER A 718 37.04 33.03 -31.39
CA SER A 718 35.70 33.42 -31.87
C SER A 718 34.59 32.41 -31.56
N ASP A 719 34.85 31.38 -30.75
CA ASP A 719 34.01 30.19 -30.68
C ASP A 719 32.64 30.37 -30.02
N GLY A 720 32.43 31.49 -29.32
CA GLY A 720 31.21 31.75 -28.54
C GLY A 720 31.33 31.17 -27.13
N ASP A 721 30.23 30.60 -26.63
CA ASP A 721 30.13 30.18 -25.24
C ASP A 721 30.82 28.83 -24.96
N GLY A 722 31.40 28.71 -23.76
CA GLY A 722 32.19 27.56 -23.32
C GLY A 722 31.33 26.41 -22.79
N SER A 723 31.62 25.95 -21.58
CA SER A 723 30.81 24.95 -20.88
C SER A 723 29.77 25.64 -19.99
N SER A 724 28.58 25.06 -19.91
CA SER A 724 27.51 25.56 -19.02
C SER A 724 27.23 24.62 -17.86
N ASN A 725 26.64 25.17 -16.79
CA ASN A 725 26.01 24.44 -15.68
C ASN A 725 27.04 23.64 -14.85
N VAL A 726 27.73 24.32 -13.93
CA VAL A 726 28.64 23.66 -12.96
C VAL A 726 28.27 24.08 -11.55
N THR A 727 27.99 23.11 -10.68
CA THR A 727 27.66 23.36 -9.27
C THR A 727 28.76 22.79 -8.36
N ILE A 728 29.18 23.56 -7.36
CA ILE A 728 30.13 23.14 -6.32
C ILE A 728 29.53 23.48 -4.96
N THR A 729 29.22 22.49 -4.10
CA THR A 729 28.64 22.73 -2.77
C THR A 729 29.46 22.14 -1.61
N ASP A 730 29.38 22.78 -0.44
CA ASP A 730 29.76 22.21 0.86
C ASP A 730 31.19 21.62 0.89
N SER A 731 32.09 22.21 0.12
CA SER A 731 33.42 21.69 -0.20
C SER A 731 34.51 22.60 0.35
N SER A 732 35.74 22.10 0.48
CA SER A 732 36.86 22.91 0.97
C SER A 732 38.16 22.68 0.20
N ILE A 733 38.97 23.74 0.11
CA ILE A 733 40.34 23.71 -0.38
C ILE A 733 41.19 24.41 0.69
N VAL A 734 42.11 23.66 1.33
CA VAL A 734 42.90 24.15 2.48
C VAL A 734 44.39 23.89 2.28
N GLY A 735 45.19 24.94 2.34
CA GLY A 735 46.62 24.86 2.04
C GLY A 735 46.86 24.72 0.54
N PHE A 736 46.72 25.82 -0.20
CA PHE A 736 46.99 25.88 -1.63
C PHE A 736 48.02 26.97 -1.95
N GLU A 737 48.98 26.67 -2.84
CA GLU A 737 50.01 27.66 -3.21
C GLU A 737 49.53 28.71 -4.22
N LYS A 738 48.48 28.45 -5.01
CA LYS A 738 48.11 29.33 -6.13
C LYS A 738 46.62 29.62 -6.32
N ARG A 739 45.75 28.61 -6.33
CA ARG A 739 44.30 28.82 -6.52
C ARG A 739 43.47 27.92 -5.63
N GLY A 740 42.45 28.44 -4.96
CA GLY A 740 41.41 27.60 -4.35
C GLY A 740 40.49 27.05 -5.43
N VAL A 741 39.81 27.93 -6.14
CA VAL A 741 38.97 27.63 -7.31
C VAL A 741 39.33 28.56 -8.46
N ARG A 742 39.31 28.03 -9.69
CA ARG A 742 39.63 28.77 -10.92
C ARG A 742 38.66 28.44 -12.04
N LEU A 743 37.93 29.44 -12.52
CA LEU A 743 37.05 29.38 -13.69
C LEU A 743 37.73 30.10 -14.87
N ARG A 744 37.72 29.49 -16.06
CA ARG A 744 38.22 30.14 -17.28
C ARG A 744 37.55 29.64 -18.56
N ASP A 745 37.85 30.34 -19.66
CA ASP A 745 37.61 29.90 -21.04
C ASP A 745 36.11 29.66 -21.36
N GLY A 746 35.27 30.62 -20.96
CA GLY A 746 33.88 30.76 -21.42
C GLY A 746 32.81 30.10 -20.55
N MET A 747 33.03 29.99 -19.24
CA MET A 747 32.09 29.34 -18.31
C MET A 747 30.77 30.12 -18.15
N GLU A 748 29.64 29.42 -18.25
CA GLU A 748 28.31 29.98 -17.95
C GLU A 748 27.56 29.16 -16.87
N ASN A 749 26.70 29.83 -16.08
CA ASN A 749 25.85 29.23 -15.06
C ASN A 749 26.65 28.39 -14.05
N VAL A 750 27.58 29.02 -13.33
CA VAL A 750 28.38 28.36 -12.29
C VAL A 750 27.87 28.76 -10.92
N VAL A 751 27.56 27.80 -10.05
CA VAL A 751 27.03 28.04 -8.70
C VAL A 751 27.93 27.39 -7.66
N ILE A 752 28.53 28.20 -6.79
CA ILE A 752 29.51 27.77 -5.79
C ILE A 752 28.94 28.16 -4.41
N THR A 753 28.54 27.16 -3.62
CA THR A 753 27.72 27.34 -2.39
C THR A 753 28.41 26.73 -1.17
N ASN A 754 28.52 27.46 -0.06
CA ASN A 754 29.13 26.99 1.20
C ASN A 754 30.57 26.44 1.01
N VAL A 755 31.37 27.01 0.10
CA VAL A 755 32.74 26.55 -0.20
C VAL A 755 33.78 27.40 0.53
N LEU A 756 34.74 26.74 1.20
CA LEU A 756 35.92 27.36 1.80
C LEU A 756 37.13 27.23 0.86
N ALA A 757 37.80 28.35 0.58
CA ALA A 757 39.12 28.39 -0.04
C ALA A 757 40.08 29.11 0.92
N ASP A 758 40.84 28.35 1.69
CA ASP A 758 41.88 28.84 2.59
C ASP A 758 43.27 28.53 2.02
N ALA A 759 44.03 29.55 1.67
CA ALA A 759 45.40 29.37 1.18
C ALA A 759 46.34 28.85 2.28
N GLY A 760 46.05 29.12 3.56
CA GLY A 760 46.86 28.74 4.73
C GLY A 760 47.81 29.82 5.25
N GLY A 761 47.64 31.08 4.81
CA GLY A 761 48.42 32.22 5.30
C GLY A 761 49.88 32.21 4.90
N GLN A 762 50.70 32.99 5.62
CA GLN A 762 52.16 33.06 5.41
C GLN A 762 52.86 31.69 5.51
N ALA A 763 52.28 30.72 6.24
CA ALA A 763 52.80 29.36 6.31
C ALA A 763 52.76 28.63 4.95
N TRP A 764 51.88 29.04 4.03
CA TRP A 764 51.65 28.43 2.72
C TRP A 764 52.06 29.27 1.50
N ASP A 765 52.47 30.53 1.69
CA ASP A 765 53.10 31.38 0.66
C ASP A 765 54.29 30.68 -0.04
N GLY A 766 54.29 30.60 -1.37
CA GLY A 766 55.35 29.94 -2.14
C GLY A 766 55.29 30.07 -3.66
N GLU A 767 54.11 30.23 -4.28
CA GLU A 767 53.97 30.70 -5.66
C GLU A 767 53.20 32.02 -5.72
N ARG A 768 53.64 32.96 -6.57
CA ARG A 768 52.91 34.21 -6.83
C ARG A 768 51.51 33.92 -7.35
N TYR A 769 50.63 34.91 -7.15
CA TYR A 769 49.21 34.80 -7.46
C TYR A 769 48.61 33.67 -6.61
N ALA A 770 48.51 33.84 -5.29
CA ALA A 770 47.69 32.98 -4.44
C ALA A 770 46.28 33.58 -4.35
N ILE A 771 45.24 32.96 -4.91
CA ILE A 771 43.87 33.52 -4.90
C ILE A 771 42.83 32.47 -4.48
N GLY A 772 41.90 32.85 -3.61
CA GLY A 772 40.80 31.97 -3.16
C GLY A 772 39.90 31.52 -4.30
N PHE A 773 39.20 32.46 -4.94
CA PHE A 773 38.34 32.19 -6.09
C PHE A 773 38.66 33.11 -7.27
N GLU A 774 39.15 32.56 -8.38
CA GLU A 774 39.44 33.30 -9.61
C GLU A 774 38.39 33.03 -10.70
N VAL A 775 37.79 34.10 -11.23
CA VAL A 775 37.25 34.15 -12.60
C VAL A 775 38.34 34.76 -13.48
N TYR A 776 39.02 33.93 -14.28
CA TYR A 776 40.21 34.31 -15.04
C TYR A 776 39.86 35.26 -16.19
N LYS A 777 40.87 35.99 -16.69
CA LYS A 777 40.70 36.94 -17.80
C LYS A 777 40.21 36.22 -19.06
N VAL A 778 39.40 36.90 -19.84
CA VAL A 778 38.95 36.37 -21.14
C VAL A 778 39.95 36.76 -22.21
N ASP A 779 40.53 35.79 -22.92
CA ASP A 779 41.45 36.05 -24.03
C ASP A 779 40.72 36.42 -25.35
N SER A 780 39.39 36.56 -25.32
CA SER A 780 38.55 37.09 -26.40
C SER A 780 37.25 37.70 -25.87
N SER A 781 36.81 38.82 -26.45
CA SER A 781 35.53 39.48 -26.10
C SER A 781 34.27 38.69 -26.45
N ASN A 782 34.40 37.53 -27.10
CA ASN A 782 33.27 36.75 -27.63
C ASN A 782 32.91 35.53 -26.77
N ALA A 783 33.64 35.29 -25.68
CA ALA A 783 33.51 34.10 -24.82
C ALA A 783 33.62 34.44 -23.31
N PRO A 784 32.86 35.43 -22.78
CA PRO A 784 33.00 35.85 -21.39
C PRO A 784 32.59 34.75 -20.41
N ASN A 785 33.29 34.63 -19.27
CA ASN A 785 32.75 33.85 -18.16
C ASN A 785 31.63 34.69 -17.51
N ARG A 786 30.43 34.13 -17.35
CA ARG A 786 29.23 34.87 -16.92
C ARG A 786 28.21 34.03 -16.15
N HIS A 787 27.29 34.70 -15.46
CA HIS A 787 26.30 34.06 -14.58
C HIS A 787 26.98 33.16 -13.53
N ILE A 788 27.93 33.75 -12.81
CA ILE A 788 28.74 33.08 -11.79
C ILE A 788 28.24 33.51 -10.40
N TYR A 789 27.83 32.55 -9.58
CA TYR A 789 27.19 32.77 -8.28
C TYR A 789 28.05 32.19 -7.16
N TYR A 790 28.56 33.05 -6.28
CA TYR A 790 29.23 32.69 -5.03
C TYR A 790 28.24 32.89 -3.88
N VAL A 791 27.83 31.80 -3.22
CA VAL A 791 26.82 31.79 -2.16
C VAL A 791 27.44 31.28 -0.86
N ASN A 792 27.50 32.11 0.19
CA ASN A 792 28.08 31.77 1.50
C ASN A 792 29.51 31.19 1.44
N THR A 793 30.29 31.53 0.41
CA THR A 793 31.68 31.05 0.28
C THR A 793 32.62 31.86 1.16
N THR A 794 33.80 31.32 1.48
CA THR A 794 34.85 32.04 2.23
C THR A 794 36.19 31.92 1.53
N GLY A 795 36.80 33.03 1.13
CA GLY A 795 38.13 33.11 0.50
C GLY A 795 39.14 33.79 1.42
N GLN A 796 40.10 33.04 1.96
CA GLN A 796 40.94 33.53 3.05
C GLN A 796 42.42 33.14 3.00
N GLY A 797 43.23 33.90 3.75
CA GLY A 797 44.63 33.60 4.03
C GLY A 797 45.59 33.74 2.84
N ALA A 798 45.15 34.35 1.73
CA ALA A 798 45.94 34.45 0.52
C ALA A 798 47.17 35.37 0.70
N HIS A 799 48.38 34.83 0.51
CA HIS A 799 49.65 35.49 0.85
C HIS A 799 50.66 35.40 -0.32
N ASP A 800 51.27 36.54 -0.70
CA ASP A 800 52.32 36.67 -1.73
C ASP A 800 53.33 37.75 -1.31
N ASP A 801 54.35 37.40 -0.51
CA ASP A 801 55.44 38.32 -0.15
C ASP A 801 56.37 38.56 -1.34
N ASN A 802 55.94 39.47 -2.21
CA ASN A 802 56.75 39.94 -3.32
C ASN A 802 57.76 41.04 -2.90
N GLY A 803 58.02 41.22 -1.60
CA GLY A 803 58.95 42.21 -1.05
C GLY A 803 58.60 43.63 -1.48
N SER A 804 59.51 44.31 -2.17
CA SER A 804 59.28 45.64 -2.76
C SER A 804 58.57 45.61 -4.12
N GLY A 805 58.08 44.45 -4.56
CA GLY A 805 57.29 44.26 -5.77
C GLY A 805 55.80 44.53 -5.56
N TYR A 806 55.00 44.14 -6.56
CA TYR A 806 53.55 44.16 -6.46
C TYR A 806 53.05 42.83 -5.87
N TRP A 807 52.49 42.85 -4.66
CA TRP A 807 51.89 41.69 -4.02
C TRP A 807 50.53 41.41 -4.69
N ASN A 808 50.29 40.20 -5.18
CA ASN A 808 48.98 39.78 -5.68
C ASN A 808 48.55 38.49 -4.98
N ALA A 809 47.76 38.64 -3.93
CA ALA A 809 47.04 37.54 -3.34
C ALA A 809 45.68 38.03 -2.79
N ASP A 810 44.62 37.57 -3.43
CA ASP A 810 43.25 38.09 -3.26
C ASP A 810 42.31 36.98 -2.75
N GLY A 811 41.31 37.31 -1.93
CA GLY A 811 40.28 36.34 -1.54
C GLY A 811 39.43 35.90 -2.74
N TYR A 812 39.05 36.85 -3.57
CA TYR A 812 38.32 36.67 -4.82
C TYR A 812 38.88 37.59 -5.90
N THR A 813 38.96 37.11 -7.13
CA THR A 813 39.31 37.92 -8.31
C THR A 813 38.31 37.67 -9.43
N ALA A 814 37.81 38.73 -10.06
CA ALA A 814 37.04 38.65 -11.30
C ALA A 814 37.70 39.53 -12.36
N GLU A 815 38.45 38.91 -13.26
CA GLU A 815 39.28 39.60 -14.25
C GLU A 815 38.49 40.31 -15.36
N ALA A 816 39.18 41.18 -16.10
CA ALA A 816 38.57 41.99 -17.14
C ALA A 816 37.97 41.16 -18.29
N GLY A 817 36.83 41.64 -18.81
CA GLY A 817 36.08 41.00 -19.90
C GLY A 817 34.99 40.02 -19.44
N ASN A 818 34.92 39.69 -18.15
CA ASN A 818 33.84 38.90 -17.56
C ASN A 818 32.63 39.79 -17.19
N GLU A 819 31.46 39.18 -17.00
CA GLU A 819 30.22 39.89 -16.61
C GLU A 819 29.24 39.04 -15.79
N TYR A 820 28.26 39.66 -15.14
CA TYR A 820 27.21 38.97 -14.36
C TYR A 820 27.78 38.02 -13.28
N ILE A 821 28.62 38.59 -12.41
CA ILE A 821 29.19 37.89 -11.24
C ILE A 821 28.44 38.31 -9.98
N TYR A 822 28.02 37.35 -9.17
CA TYR A 822 27.17 37.58 -8.00
C TYR A 822 27.81 36.99 -6.74
N TYR A 823 27.95 37.81 -5.71
CA TYR A 823 28.48 37.45 -4.40
C TYR A 823 27.37 37.63 -3.36
N TYR A 824 26.77 36.53 -2.90
CA TYR A 824 25.72 36.48 -1.90
C TYR A 824 26.26 35.84 -0.62
N GLY A 825 26.38 36.59 0.49
CA GLY A 825 26.90 36.02 1.75
C GLY A 825 28.40 35.65 1.73
N ALA A 826 29.13 35.99 0.66
CA ALA A 826 30.55 35.66 0.49
C ALA A 826 31.45 36.45 1.46
N LYS A 827 32.51 35.81 1.97
CA LYS A 827 33.39 36.31 3.03
C LYS A 827 34.86 36.31 2.59
N ALA A 828 35.58 37.42 2.76
CA ALA A 828 36.98 37.55 2.36
C ALA A 828 37.88 37.97 3.54
N PHE A 829 38.79 37.09 3.99
CA PHE A 829 39.54 37.28 5.23
C PHE A 829 41.06 37.22 5.09
N ASN A 830 41.75 38.21 5.67
CA ASN A 830 43.21 38.20 5.90
C ASN A 830 44.06 37.99 4.63
N ASN A 831 43.58 38.43 3.46
CA ASN A 831 44.29 38.33 2.19
C ASN A 831 45.23 39.54 1.98
N THR A 832 46.42 39.30 1.44
CA THR A 832 47.50 40.33 1.49
C THR A 832 47.37 41.48 0.49
N ASP A 833 46.56 41.36 -0.56
CA ASP A 833 46.10 42.48 -1.39
C ASP A 833 44.57 42.67 -1.29
N GLY A 834 43.77 42.08 -2.18
CA GLY A 834 42.32 42.24 -2.22
C GLY A 834 41.53 41.27 -1.33
N GLY A 835 40.45 41.74 -0.70
CA GLY A 835 39.36 40.86 -0.29
C GLY A 835 38.60 40.39 -1.53
N PHE A 836 38.10 41.36 -2.31
CA PHE A 836 37.52 41.18 -3.64
C PHE A 836 38.20 42.11 -4.66
N ASP A 837 38.86 41.57 -5.68
CA ASP A 837 39.49 42.30 -6.79
C ASP A 837 38.69 42.15 -8.10
N VAL A 838 37.90 43.16 -8.46
CA VAL A 838 36.87 43.06 -9.51
C VAL A 838 37.10 44.04 -10.65
N LYS A 839 37.25 43.47 -11.86
CA LYS A 839 37.38 44.12 -13.17
C LYS A 839 36.26 43.69 -14.14
N ALA A 840 35.28 42.94 -13.65
CA ALA A 840 34.13 42.40 -14.38
C ALA A 840 32.91 43.34 -14.33
N HIS A 841 32.04 43.28 -15.34
CA HIS A 841 30.83 44.11 -15.45
C HIS A 841 29.58 43.48 -14.79
N HIS A 842 28.54 44.29 -14.54
CA HIS A 842 27.25 43.84 -14.01
C HIS A 842 27.36 43.03 -12.70
N VAL A 843 28.22 43.46 -11.76
CA VAL A 843 28.55 42.68 -10.55
C VAL A 843 27.69 43.07 -9.36
N GLN A 844 27.29 42.08 -8.55
CA GLN A 844 26.51 42.30 -7.33
C GLN A 844 27.23 41.73 -6.10
N PHE A 845 27.32 42.53 -5.04
CA PHE A 845 27.68 42.12 -3.69
C PHE A 845 26.47 42.32 -2.79
N VAL A 846 25.99 41.26 -2.15
CA VAL A 846 24.83 41.30 -1.25
C VAL A 846 25.13 40.48 0.00
N ASN A 847 25.00 41.09 1.18
CA ASN A 847 25.32 40.47 2.47
C ASN A 847 26.79 39.97 2.58
N THR A 848 27.75 40.59 1.87
CA THR A 848 29.15 40.12 1.87
C THR A 848 29.99 40.75 2.98
N VAL A 849 31.05 40.05 3.38
CA VAL A 849 32.00 40.50 4.41
C VAL A 849 33.41 40.53 3.85
N ALA A 850 34.18 41.58 4.15
CA ALA A 850 35.62 41.62 3.92
C ALA A 850 36.35 42.24 5.12
N MET A 851 37.28 41.49 5.71
CA MET A 851 38.03 41.89 6.91
C MET A 851 39.51 41.48 6.85
N GLY A 852 40.41 42.30 7.42
CA GLY A 852 41.84 41.97 7.51
C GLY A 852 42.63 42.05 6.19
N ASN A 853 41.97 42.40 5.08
CA ASN A 853 42.63 42.53 3.77
C ASN A 853 43.29 43.91 3.61
N TYR A 854 44.22 44.08 2.68
CA TYR A 854 44.78 45.41 2.38
C TYR A 854 43.75 46.30 1.66
N ARG A 855 42.98 45.75 0.73
CA ARG A 855 41.81 46.40 0.13
C ARG A 855 40.61 45.46 0.19
N ASN A 856 39.70 45.72 1.12
CA ASN A 856 38.56 44.83 1.36
C ASN A 856 37.68 44.64 0.11
N TYR A 857 37.30 45.73 -0.55
CA TYR A 857 36.69 45.69 -1.88
C TYR A 857 37.50 46.57 -2.83
N ARG A 858 37.81 46.07 -4.02
CA ARG A 858 38.66 46.73 -5.01
C ARG A 858 38.05 46.63 -6.40
N ILE A 859 37.68 47.78 -6.95
CA ILE A 859 36.85 47.91 -8.15
C ILE A 859 37.62 48.70 -9.22
N TRP A 860 37.84 48.09 -10.38
CA TRP A 860 38.58 48.68 -11.50
C TRP A 860 37.65 49.39 -12.51
N GLY A 861 38.21 50.17 -13.45
CA GLY A 861 37.43 51.10 -14.27
C GLY A 861 36.39 50.48 -15.23
N ASN A 862 35.40 51.28 -15.63
CA ASN A 862 34.27 50.97 -16.54
C ASN A 862 33.26 49.92 -16.07
N VAL A 863 33.44 49.31 -14.90
CA VAL A 863 32.47 48.37 -14.33
C VAL A 863 31.33 49.07 -13.61
N ASP A 864 30.16 48.43 -13.60
CA ASP A 864 28.98 48.78 -12.81
C ASP A 864 28.76 47.75 -11.69
N ILE A 865 28.70 48.24 -10.45
CA ILE A 865 28.60 47.41 -9.24
C ILE A 865 27.37 47.82 -8.42
N VAL A 866 26.64 46.82 -7.93
CA VAL A 866 25.67 46.98 -6.83
C VAL A 866 26.26 46.35 -5.57
N MET A 867 26.22 47.07 -4.45
CA MET A 867 26.71 46.65 -3.14
C MET A 867 25.61 46.90 -2.10
N ASP A 868 24.98 45.85 -1.59
CA ASP A 868 23.91 45.95 -0.59
C ASP A 868 24.23 45.17 0.69
N ASN A 869 24.05 45.81 1.84
CA ASN A 869 24.28 45.22 3.16
C ASN A 869 25.68 44.56 3.30
N ILE A 870 26.74 45.23 2.82
CA ILE A 870 28.12 44.74 2.96
C ILE A 870 28.74 45.16 4.30
N LEU A 871 29.68 44.36 4.81
CA LEU A 871 30.59 44.72 5.90
C LEU A 871 32.03 44.81 5.38
N SER A 872 32.65 45.98 5.49
CA SER A 872 34.07 46.17 5.21
C SER A 872 34.77 46.69 6.45
N ALA A 873 35.71 45.92 7.02
CA ALA A 873 36.35 46.33 8.27
C ALA A 873 37.83 45.93 8.44
N TRP A 874 38.51 46.55 9.42
CA TRP A 874 39.89 46.23 9.86
C TRP A 874 40.92 46.04 8.72
N THR A 875 41.05 47.02 7.81
CA THR A 875 42.02 46.94 6.68
C THR A 875 43.47 46.90 7.17
N TYR A 876 44.24 45.90 6.72
CA TYR A 876 45.62 45.69 7.14
C TYR A 876 46.57 45.56 5.95
N LYS A 877 47.60 46.40 5.92
CA LYS A 877 48.66 46.37 4.90
C LYS A 877 49.79 45.44 5.34
N TRP A 878 49.63 44.17 4.99
CA TRP A 878 50.59 43.09 5.26
C TRP A 878 52.02 43.44 4.82
N SER A 879 52.19 44.00 3.62
CA SER A 879 53.48 44.44 3.06
C SER A 879 54.22 45.55 3.82
N SER A 880 53.64 46.11 4.89
CA SER A 880 54.35 46.99 5.82
C SER A 880 54.06 46.71 7.31
N GLY A 881 53.37 45.62 7.65
CA GLY A 881 53.07 45.25 9.04
C GLY A 881 52.18 46.25 9.79
N THR A 882 51.28 46.95 9.08
CA THR A 882 50.52 48.10 9.62
C THR A 882 49.07 48.07 9.19
N GLN A 883 48.15 48.48 10.07
CA GLN A 883 46.80 48.89 9.65
C GLN A 883 46.91 49.95 8.54
N GLY A 884 46.18 49.77 7.45
CA GLY A 884 46.38 50.55 6.23
C GLY A 884 45.60 50.00 5.05
N GLY A 885 45.33 50.87 4.07
CA GLY A 885 44.53 50.52 2.88
C GLY A 885 43.07 50.95 2.97
N ALA A 886 42.22 50.34 2.15
CA ALA A 886 40.91 50.90 1.81
C ALA A 886 39.75 49.92 2.05
N GLY A 887 38.68 50.41 2.67
CA GLY A 887 37.44 49.67 2.84
C GLY A 887 36.75 49.39 1.51
N ILE A 888 36.72 50.40 0.63
CA ILE A 888 36.42 50.26 -0.80
C ILE A 888 37.46 51.06 -1.58
N TRP A 889 38.05 50.49 -2.63
CA TRP A 889 38.97 51.14 -3.56
C TRP A 889 38.37 51.20 -4.96
N LEU A 890 38.42 52.37 -5.60
CA LEU A 890 37.84 52.64 -6.92
C LEU A 890 38.88 53.22 -7.89
N ASP A 891 38.99 52.62 -9.07
CA ASP A 891 39.75 53.13 -10.21
C ASP A 891 38.95 54.19 -11.03
N PRO A 892 39.56 54.99 -11.92
CA PRO A 892 38.83 55.91 -12.78
C PRO A 892 37.79 55.22 -13.67
N ASN A 893 36.55 55.75 -13.66
CA ASN A 893 35.35 55.20 -14.33
C ASN A 893 34.66 54.01 -13.65
N ALA A 894 35.05 53.60 -12.43
CA ALA A 894 34.20 52.68 -11.67
C ALA A 894 32.85 53.34 -11.32
N VAL A 895 31.75 52.58 -11.40
CA VAL A 895 30.38 53.05 -11.07
C VAL A 895 29.80 52.14 -10.00
N ILE A 896 29.59 52.65 -8.78
CA ILE A 896 29.05 51.85 -7.67
C ILE A 896 27.71 52.40 -7.15
N THR A 897 26.84 51.50 -6.73
CA THR A 897 25.69 51.78 -5.85
C THR A 897 25.90 51.05 -4.54
N LEU A 898 25.92 51.78 -3.42
CA LEU A 898 26.21 51.28 -2.06
C LEU A 898 25.01 51.55 -1.15
N THR A 899 24.38 50.49 -0.65
CA THR A 899 23.16 50.53 0.17
C THR A 899 23.29 49.69 1.44
N ASN A 900 22.60 50.11 2.50
CA ASN A 900 22.41 49.36 3.76
C ASN A 900 23.69 48.86 4.47
N SER A 901 24.87 49.41 4.15
CA SER A 901 26.17 48.80 4.44
C SER A 901 26.90 49.39 5.65
N THR A 902 27.94 48.70 6.15
CA THR A 902 28.80 49.16 7.25
C THR A 902 30.28 49.11 6.87
N ILE A 903 30.98 50.24 7.04
CA ILE A 903 32.42 50.39 6.78
C ILE A 903 33.10 50.81 8.11
N HIS A 904 33.86 49.91 8.73
CA HIS A 904 34.29 50.05 10.13
C HIS A 904 35.81 49.91 10.33
N ASN A 905 36.44 50.83 11.07
CA ASN A 905 37.85 50.70 11.48
C ASN A 905 38.82 50.43 10.32
N VAL A 906 38.59 51.10 9.18
CA VAL A 906 39.46 51.05 7.99
C VAL A 906 40.25 52.35 7.83
N SER A 907 41.43 52.29 7.22
CA SER A 907 42.28 53.47 7.08
C SER A 907 41.71 54.50 6.10
N THR A 908 41.24 54.06 4.92
CA THR A 908 40.47 54.89 3.99
C THR A 908 39.07 54.28 3.83
N GLY A 909 37.99 55.04 4.09
CA GLY A 909 36.62 54.53 3.93
C GLY A 909 36.28 54.17 2.48
N ILE A 910 36.42 55.15 1.57
CA ILE A 910 36.43 54.95 0.11
C ILE A 910 37.66 55.66 -0.45
N GLU A 911 38.56 54.91 -1.08
CA GLU A 911 39.72 55.40 -1.81
C GLU A 911 39.36 55.51 -3.30
N ILE A 912 39.72 56.60 -3.97
CA ILE A 912 39.62 56.73 -5.43
C ILE A 912 41.02 57.00 -5.96
N ASP A 913 41.60 56.06 -6.68
CA ASP A 913 42.90 56.25 -7.35
C ASP A 913 42.72 57.12 -8.60
N SER A 914 43.81 57.74 -9.01
CA SER A 914 43.89 58.63 -10.17
C SER A 914 44.38 57.94 -11.45
N GLY A 915 45.01 56.75 -11.34
CA GLY A 915 45.31 55.82 -12.46
C GLY A 915 46.18 56.33 -13.63
N GLY A 916 46.48 57.64 -13.70
CA GLY A 916 46.98 58.30 -14.90
C GLY A 916 45.92 58.52 -15.99
N THR A 917 44.64 58.22 -15.75
CA THR A 917 43.57 58.17 -16.76
C THR A 917 42.42 59.15 -16.48
N SER A 918 41.96 59.84 -17.52
CA SER A 918 40.89 60.84 -17.40
C SER A 918 39.51 60.20 -17.40
N GLY A 919 39.10 59.67 -16.24
CA GLY A 919 37.80 59.02 -16.03
C GLY A 919 36.81 59.81 -15.16
N LEU A 920 35.54 59.36 -15.15
CA LEU A 920 34.48 59.84 -14.26
C LEU A 920 33.97 58.70 -13.37
N THR A 921 34.56 58.55 -12.19
CA THR A 921 34.10 57.61 -11.15
C THR A 921 32.82 58.13 -10.50
N GLN A 922 31.85 57.23 -10.26
CA GLN A 922 30.52 57.57 -9.74
C GLN A 922 30.15 56.66 -8.56
N ALA A 923 29.59 57.24 -7.49
CA ALA A 923 29.15 56.49 -6.32
C ALA A 923 27.80 57.01 -5.81
N TYR A 924 26.83 56.12 -5.71
CA TYR A 924 25.50 56.38 -5.17
C TYR A 924 25.36 55.72 -3.80
N ILE A 925 25.30 56.50 -2.71
CA ILE A 925 25.44 55.99 -1.33
C ILE A 925 24.18 56.29 -0.51
N SER A 926 23.58 55.27 0.12
CA SER A 926 22.48 55.45 1.07
C SER A 926 22.45 54.37 2.17
N ASN A 927 21.73 54.64 3.25
CA ASN A 927 21.54 53.71 4.39
C ASN A 927 22.86 53.13 4.96
N THR A 928 23.99 53.84 4.83
CA THR A 928 25.33 53.30 5.07
C THR A 928 26.00 53.97 6.26
N ILE A 929 26.71 53.18 7.06
CA ILE A 929 27.47 53.61 8.25
C ILE A 929 28.97 53.62 7.91
N PHE A 930 29.66 54.71 8.25
CA PHE A 930 31.12 54.75 8.35
C PHE A 930 31.50 55.03 9.80
N SER A 931 32.31 54.16 10.43
CA SER A 931 32.67 54.27 11.85
C SER A 931 34.16 54.00 12.12
N ASN A 932 34.78 54.84 12.97
CA ASN A 932 36.20 54.77 13.34
C ASN A 932 37.18 54.72 12.15
N THR A 933 36.82 55.31 11.02
CA THR A 933 37.69 55.42 9.84
C THR A 933 38.59 56.64 9.94
N ASN A 934 39.88 56.53 9.59
CA ASN A 934 40.85 57.65 9.68
C ASN A 934 40.56 58.84 8.72
N THR A 935 39.53 58.74 7.87
CA THR A 935 39.01 59.87 7.11
C THR A 935 38.24 60.85 8.00
N ALA A 936 38.90 61.94 8.41
CA ALA A 936 38.23 63.09 9.02
C ALA A 936 37.06 63.56 8.12
N ALA A 937 35.86 63.71 8.68
CA ALA A 937 34.59 63.91 7.95
C ALA A 937 34.43 65.30 7.28
N LYS A 938 35.53 66.00 6.97
CA LYS A 938 35.58 67.44 6.71
C LYS A 938 35.48 67.84 5.24
N ASP A 939 35.75 66.92 4.31
CA ASP A 939 35.94 67.23 2.87
C ASP A 939 34.95 66.53 1.91
N TRP A 940 33.88 65.90 2.42
CA TRP A 940 32.80 65.32 1.58
C TRP A 940 31.99 66.36 0.77
N THR A 941 32.16 67.66 1.04
CA THR A 941 31.40 68.76 0.44
C THR A 941 32.23 69.66 -0.49
N ALA A 942 33.52 69.41 -0.66
CA ALA A 942 34.37 70.13 -1.61
C ALA A 942 35.39 69.18 -2.27
N GLY A 943 35.28 68.97 -3.57
CA GLY A 943 36.14 68.05 -4.32
C GLY A 943 37.60 68.48 -4.36
N LYS A 944 38.38 68.10 -3.33
CA LYS A 944 39.81 68.40 -3.19
C LYS A 944 40.70 67.21 -2.83
N TYR A 945 40.13 66.09 -2.39
CA TYR A 945 40.86 64.80 -2.37
C TYR A 945 40.79 64.07 -3.71
N PHE A 946 39.79 64.38 -4.55
CA PHE A 946 39.74 63.89 -5.92
C PHE A 946 40.60 64.78 -6.83
N SER A 947 41.65 64.20 -7.41
CA SER A 947 42.47 64.85 -8.45
C SER A 947 41.76 64.97 -9.79
N HIS A 948 40.64 64.27 -9.95
CA HIS A 948 39.81 64.19 -11.15
C HIS A 948 38.33 64.40 -10.82
N ALA A 949 37.48 64.49 -11.85
CA ALA A 949 36.05 64.68 -11.66
C ALA A 949 35.38 63.38 -11.19
N ALA A 950 34.97 63.33 -9.92
CA ALA A 950 34.10 62.29 -9.37
C ALA A 950 32.68 62.82 -9.14
N ARG A 951 31.67 61.93 -9.18
CA ARG A 951 30.28 62.24 -8.78
C ARG A 951 29.83 61.31 -7.67
N ILE A 952 29.91 61.79 -6.43
CA ILE A 952 29.32 61.11 -5.27
C ILE A 952 27.94 61.73 -5.00
N SER A 953 26.91 60.90 -4.92
CA SER A 953 25.53 61.30 -4.59
C SER A 953 25.09 60.55 -3.33
N TYR A 954 24.74 61.28 -2.26
CA TYR A 954 24.33 60.70 -0.98
C TYR A 954 23.07 61.35 -0.41
N SER A 955 22.28 60.57 0.34
CA SER A 955 21.15 61.09 1.12
C SER A 955 21.60 61.40 2.55
N SER A 956 21.65 62.69 2.91
CA SER A 956 22.14 63.15 4.22
C SER A 956 21.30 62.69 5.42
N ALA A 957 20.03 62.29 5.20
CA ALA A 957 19.20 61.70 6.25
C ALA A 957 19.54 60.22 6.55
N ASN A 958 20.29 59.56 5.66
CA ASN A 958 20.44 58.10 5.64
C ASN A 958 21.91 57.62 5.73
N VAL A 959 22.90 58.52 5.72
CA VAL A 959 24.32 58.16 5.90
C VAL A 959 24.78 58.63 7.28
N LYS A 960 25.38 57.74 8.06
CA LYS A 960 25.91 58.05 9.40
C LYS A 960 27.44 58.01 9.38
N LEU A 961 28.08 59.01 10.00
CA LEU A 961 29.52 59.13 10.13
C LEU A 961 29.87 59.20 11.62
N PHE A 962 30.70 58.28 12.11
CA PHE A 962 31.19 58.25 13.48
C PHE A 962 32.72 58.32 13.48
N GLY A 963 33.27 59.43 13.97
CA GLY A 963 34.70 59.74 13.94
C GLY A 963 35.29 59.92 15.34
N LYS A 964 36.61 59.79 15.44
CA LYS A 964 37.36 59.89 16.70
C LYS A 964 37.31 61.32 17.26
N ALA A 965 37.06 61.47 18.57
CA ALA A 965 36.74 62.75 19.21
C ALA A 965 37.86 63.81 19.25
N SER A 966 39.06 63.52 18.71
CA SER A 966 40.20 64.44 18.67
C SER A 966 40.06 65.59 17.65
N ASP A 967 39.22 65.43 16.64
CA ASP A 967 39.32 66.21 15.41
C ASP A 967 38.34 67.40 15.39
N GLY A 968 38.88 68.59 15.70
CA GLY A 968 38.12 69.84 15.79
C GLY A 968 37.34 70.20 14.51
N LEU A 969 36.04 69.88 14.50
CA LEU A 969 35.12 70.07 13.38
C LEU A 969 34.23 71.31 13.56
N THR A 970 34.57 72.40 12.89
CA THR A 970 33.75 73.61 12.80
C THR A 970 32.57 73.40 11.86
N ASN A 971 31.37 73.27 12.41
CA ASN A 971 30.12 73.02 11.69
C ASN A 971 29.69 74.21 10.79
N THR A 972 29.44 73.92 9.51
CA THR A 972 28.47 74.68 8.70
C THR A 972 27.57 73.72 7.93
N THR A 973 26.26 73.92 8.03
CA THR A 973 25.11 73.25 7.37
C THR A 973 24.72 71.83 7.83
N THR A 974 23.75 71.81 8.77
CA THR A 974 22.63 70.84 8.88
C THR A 974 22.92 69.33 8.90
N ASN A 975 23.09 68.82 10.12
CA ASN A 975 22.78 67.47 10.60
C ASN A 975 22.91 66.27 9.64
N PRO A 976 24.07 65.60 9.61
CA PRO A 976 24.12 64.21 10.02
C PRO A 976 23.83 64.09 11.53
N LEU A 977 23.28 62.95 11.98
CA LEU A 977 23.00 62.71 13.39
C LEU A 977 24.21 62.08 14.07
N TYR A 978 25.08 62.92 14.64
CA TYR A 978 26.18 62.49 15.50
C TYR A 978 25.61 61.81 16.76
N VAL A 979 26.06 60.59 17.02
CA VAL A 979 26.09 59.98 18.36
C VAL A 979 27.54 60.12 18.83
N ASP A 980 27.75 60.29 20.14
CA ASP A 980 29.09 60.49 20.68
C ASP A 980 29.93 59.21 20.58
N ALA A 981 31.26 59.36 20.52
CA ALA A 981 32.17 58.22 20.43
C ALA A 981 32.33 57.49 21.78
N ASP A 982 32.12 58.20 22.89
CA ASP A 982 32.25 57.69 24.25
C ASP A 982 31.08 56.75 24.65
N ASP A 983 30.01 56.68 23.85
CA ASP A 983 28.88 55.72 23.99
C ASP A 983 29.17 54.36 23.29
N LEU A 984 30.41 54.13 22.84
CA LEU A 984 30.86 52.92 22.12
C LEU A 984 32.09 52.22 22.74
N ASP A 985 32.59 52.69 23.89
CA ASP A 985 33.74 52.10 24.58
C ASP A 985 33.26 51.01 25.57
N ASP A 986 33.23 49.75 25.10
CA ASP A 986 32.67 48.63 25.85
C ASP A 986 33.46 48.35 27.13
N SER A 987 32.82 48.63 28.27
CA SER A 987 33.35 48.39 29.61
C SER A 987 32.37 47.68 30.55
N ASP A 988 31.21 47.26 30.03
CA ASP A 988 30.17 46.51 30.75
C ASP A 988 29.66 45.26 30.01
N GLY A 989 30.16 44.96 28.81
CA GLY A 989 30.09 43.66 28.13
C GLY A 989 28.74 43.35 27.49
N ASP A 990 27.98 44.37 27.10
CA ASP A 990 26.59 44.22 26.65
C ASP A 990 26.24 45.07 25.41
N GLY A 991 27.05 44.94 24.35
CA GLY A 991 27.05 45.72 23.09
C GLY A 991 25.77 45.69 22.21
N ARG A 992 24.58 45.86 22.80
CA ARG A 992 23.27 45.66 22.17
C ARG A 992 22.62 46.93 21.59
N TYR A 993 23.41 47.84 21.01
CA TYR A 993 22.89 49.04 20.36
C TYR A 993 23.47 49.31 18.95
N PHE A 994 22.57 49.67 18.02
CA PHE A 994 22.77 50.26 16.69
C PHE A 994 22.96 49.40 15.41
N LEU A 995 23.11 48.07 15.46
CA LEU A 995 23.04 47.22 14.25
C LEU A 995 21.73 46.43 14.20
N GLY A 996 20.95 46.63 13.14
CA GLY A 996 19.50 46.37 13.11
C GLY A 996 19.04 45.02 12.53
N THR A 997 19.96 44.09 12.27
CA THR A 997 19.70 42.75 11.71
C THR A 997 20.54 41.72 12.43
N SER A 998 19.96 40.57 12.80
CA SER A 998 20.68 39.49 13.51
C SER A 998 21.84 38.95 12.68
N VAL A 999 21.65 38.88 11.36
CA VAL A 999 22.62 38.39 10.38
C VAL A 999 24.00 39.06 10.51
N ILE A 1000 24.07 40.33 10.91
CA ILE A 1000 25.36 41.02 11.07
C ILE A 1000 26.09 40.55 12.35
N TRP A 1001 25.38 40.14 13.40
CA TRP A 1001 25.99 39.53 14.58
C TRP A 1001 26.44 38.10 14.30
N ASP A 1002 25.60 37.28 13.65
CA ASP A 1002 25.97 35.94 13.21
C ASP A 1002 27.26 35.99 12.32
N MET A 1003 27.36 37.00 11.43
CA MET A 1003 28.53 37.24 10.57
C MET A 1003 29.77 37.80 11.29
N ILE A 1004 29.61 38.43 12.46
CA ILE A 1004 30.72 38.94 13.27
C ILE A 1004 31.23 37.83 14.19
N ASP A 1005 30.35 37.05 14.80
CA ASP A 1005 30.71 35.84 15.56
C ASP A 1005 31.44 34.84 14.64
N ASP A 1006 30.91 34.55 13.44
CA ASP A 1006 31.59 33.76 12.40
C ASP A 1006 33.02 34.25 12.08
N ALA A 1007 33.27 35.56 12.18
CA ALA A 1007 34.56 36.17 11.86
C ALA A 1007 35.53 36.19 13.05
N PHE A 1008 35.02 36.15 14.29
CA PHE A 1008 35.83 35.93 15.49
C PHE A 1008 36.15 34.43 15.69
N ASP A 1009 35.19 33.53 15.47
CA ASP A 1009 35.42 32.07 15.48
C ASP A 1009 36.45 31.66 14.41
N ALA A 1010 36.46 32.32 13.24
CA ALA A 1010 37.49 32.12 12.22
C ALA A 1010 38.91 32.53 12.68
N GLN A 1011 39.04 33.48 13.60
CA GLN A 1011 40.33 33.80 14.25
C GLN A 1011 40.70 32.75 15.31
N ASP A 1012 39.78 32.38 16.19
CA ASP A 1012 40.06 31.50 17.33
C ASP A 1012 40.36 30.05 16.89
N ALA A 1013 39.60 29.51 15.94
CA ALA A 1013 39.73 28.12 15.49
C ALA A 1013 41.02 27.82 14.70
N SER A 1014 41.76 28.84 14.24
CA SER A 1014 42.91 28.68 13.33
C SER A 1014 44.27 29.11 13.89
N TYR A 1015 44.32 29.93 14.96
CA TYR A 1015 45.56 30.61 15.38
C TYR A 1015 45.99 30.50 16.85
N ALA A 1016 45.76 29.34 17.49
CA ALA A 1016 46.34 29.00 18.81
C ALA A 1016 47.91 29.00 18.91
N GLY A 1017 48.61 29.44 17.86
CA GLY A 1017 50.07 29.64 17.80
C GLY A 1017 50.54 31.08 17.53
N LEU A 1018 49.65 32.03 17.20
CA LEU A 1018 49.98 33.45 17.02
C LEU A 1018 49.11 34.29 17.96
N GLY A 1019 49.67 34.68 19.11
CA GLY A 1019 48.92 35.26 20.22
C GLY A 1019 48.34 36.65 19.93
N PHE A 1020 47.10 36.68 19.46
CA PHE A 1020 46.24 37.85 19.40
C PHE A 1020 45.09 37.70 20.41
N ASP A 1021 45.41 37.90 21.68
CA ASP A 1021 44.42 38.09 22.75
C ASP A 1021 44.08 39.60 22.84
N ASN A 1022 42.80 39.95 22.98
CA ASN A 1022 42.31 41.31 22.79
C ASN A 1022 42.78 42.32 23.87
N ASP A 1023 43.31 41.83 25.00
CA ASP A 1023 43.55 42.60 26.22
C ASP A 1023 45.01 43.05 26.45
N ASN A 1024 45.89 43.04 25.44
CA ASN A 1024 47.27 43.58 25.58
C ASN A 1024 47.77 44.44 24.40
N PRO A 1025 48.46 45.57 24.67
CA PRO A 1025 49.16 46.32 23.64
C PRO A 1025 50.37 45.54 23.09
N LEU A 1026 50.59 45.64 21.78
CA LEU A 1026 51.62 44.90 21.04
C LEU A 1026 53.03 45.04 21.67
N PRO A 1027 53.83 43.95 21.71
CA PRO A 1027 55.19 44.00 22.23
C PRO A 1027 56.10 44.83 21.32
N SER A 1028 56.98 45.65 21.92
CA SER A 1028 57.83 46.59 21.18
C SER A 1028 59.09 45.93 20.60
N VAL A 1029 59.18 45.90 19.26
CA VAL A 1029 60.43 45.82 18.48
C VAL A 1029 60.35 46.79 17.31
#